data_AF-A0A7C5WX84-F1
#
_entry.id   AF-A0A7C5WX84-F1
#
_cell.length_a   1.000
_cell.length_b   1.000
_cell.length_c   1.000
_cell.angle_alpha   90.00
_cell.angle_beta   90.00
_cell.angle_gamma   90.00
#
_symmetry.space_group_name_H-M   'P 1'
#
loop_
_entity.id
_entity.type
_entity.pdbx_description
1 polymer ?
#
loop_
_entity_poly.entity_id
_entity_poly.type
_entity_poly.pdbx_seq_one_letter_code
_entity_poly.pdbx_strand_id
1 'polypeptide(L)'
;MRKIRVALAGNPNVGKSVIFNELTGGKAWVGNWPGVTVERKVGILRVGEYEFEITDLPGIYSLTAYSIDEVIARNFIVEEKPEVVVNIVNAAGIERNLYLTISLLEMEANVVIALNMMDIAESLGLKINTDQLSKKLCNIPVIPMIAIKKIGFKELIDAVVNASKTKLKCEKIVDYGSIVEEQIDYVKEKLSEVEDVAEKYPLRWIAIKLLENDKEVVNKVRKFSEKLIEEVEEIRKKLSEKLGVDLEEYFVEKRYEKIAEIVRVAVVRVKEAGLTFSDIIDYTVTHKYLGIPIMVTILYMLFKFTFDVATPFVSLINILFNYILYNAIVNSALPKLLASFLADGVISGLGSILVFLPNIALLFLALALLEDVGYMSRVAFITDKIMHKVGLTGKSIIPMVIGFGCNVPAIMATRVIEDENDRKTTALILPLMSCSARLPVYLVFAGSFFGAYAGTAVLSMYLLGLALAILIATFLRKFVFKGPSIGFIMEMPPYLIPQARTVILKMWERTKMFLFRAGTIIFLGIIMVWGLSITGPSGIIGVEALENPELFSGSWVGIVGHTLSPIFMPMGWDWRATASLIFGLIAKELVVGVMAVLYGVSEENLSQAISTAFTPASAYAYMAFTLIYVPCLATIATIRGELGVKYSLIALAYELVLAYIVAFTIVSLGSLLSLG
;
A
#
# COMPACT_ATOMS: atom_id res chain seq x y z
N MET A 1 16.42 -24.92 27.69
CA MET A 1 16.27 -25.05 26.23
C MET A 1 17.35 -24.22 25.58
N ARG A 2 18.10 -24.77 24.61
CA ARG A 2 19.08 -23.98 23.85
C ARG A 2 18.30 -23.06 22.90
N LYS A 3 18.54 -21.75 23.00
CA LYS A 3 17.93 -20.77 22.12
C LYS A 3 18.72 -20.71 20.81
N ILE A 4 18.05 -20.82 19.67
CA ILE A 4 18.64 -20.70 18.33
C ILE A 4 18.00 -19.51 17.62
N ARG A 5 18.80 -18.53 17.21
CA ARG A 5 18.31 -17.39 16.41
C ARG A 5 18.30 -17.74 14.93
N VAL A 6 17.12 -17.68 14.32
CA VAL A 6 16.89 -18.01 12.91
C VAL A 6 16.34 -16.79 12.18
N ALA A 7 16.93 -16.44 11.04
CA ALA A 7 16.39 -15.42 10.14
C ALA A 7 15.74 -16.10 8.92
N LEU A 8 14.53 -15.69 8.55
CA LEU A 8 13.92 -16.08 7.27
C LEU A 8 14.21 -15.00 6.23
N ALA A 9 14.97 -15.35 5.21
CA ALA A 9 15.26 -14.50 4.05
C ALA A 9 14.65 -15.11 2.79
N GLY A 10 14.39 -14.30 1.77
CA GLY A 10 13.88 -14.77 0.49
C GLY A 10 13.25 -13.66 -0.33
N ASN A 11 13.06 -13.91 -1.61
CA ASN A 11 12.40 -12.98 -2.52
C ASN A 11 10.93 -12.76 -2.11
N PRO A 12 10.30 -11.64 -2.51
CA PRO A 12 8.85 -11.49 -2.39
C PRO A 12 8.09 -12.66 -3.04
N ASN A 13 6.98 -13.07 -2.43
CA ASN A 13 6.06 -14.10 -2.95
C ASN A 13 6.61 -15.53 -3.08
N VAL A 14 7.75 -15.87 -2.48
CA VAL A 14 8.30 -17.26 -2.46
C VAL A 14 7.62 -18.20 -1.45
N GLY A 15 6.59 -17.72 -0.74
CA GLY A 15 5.93 -18.46 0.34
C GLY A 15 6.55 -18.26 1.73
N LYS A 16 7.41 -17.25 1.91
CA LYS A 16 8.03 -16.89 3.20
C LYS A 16 7.02 -16.76 4.34
N SER A 17 5.95 -16.00 4.14
CA SER A 17 4.89 -15.81 5.14
C SER A 17 4.16 -17.12 5.49
N VAL A 18 4.01 -18.04 4.51
CA VAL A 18 3.37 -19.34 4.74
C VAL A 18 4.25 -20.22 5.63
N ILE A 19 5.55 -20.28 5.32
CA ILE A 19 6.54 -21.02 6.11
C ILE A 19 6.65 -20.42 7.51
N PHE A 20 6.73 -19.10 7.64
CA PHE A 20 6.78 -18.41 8.94
C PHE A 20 5.56 -18.74 9.80
N ASN A 21 4.34 -18.65 9.24
CA ASN A 21 3.11 -18.92 9.97
C ASN A 21 3.01 -20.39 10.40
N GLU A 22 3.43 -21.33 9.54
CA GLU A 22 3.41 -22.75 9.88
C GLU A 22 4.44 -23.10 10.95
N LEU A 23 5.65 -22.54 10.89
CA LEU A 23 6.69 -22.73 11.92
C LEU A 23 6.28 -22.13 13.28
N THR A 24 5.59 -21.00 13.30
CA THR A 24 5.25 -20.28 14.53
C THR A 24 3.85 -20.62 15.07
N GLY A 25 3.07 -21.43 14.36
CA GLY A 25 1.67 -21.70 14.66
C GLY A 25 0.78 -20.46 14.58
N GLY A 26 1.18 -19.45 13.79
CA GLY A 26 0.51 -18.15 13.66
C GLY A 26 0.69 -17.20 14.85
N LYS A 27 1.53 -17.57 15.84
CA LYS A 27 1.81 -16.72 17.01
C LYS A 27 3.08 -15.91 16.75
N ALA A 28 2.89 -14.67 16.31
CA ALA A 28 3.97 -13.74 16.06
C ALA A 28 3.76 -12.42 16.82
N TRP A 29 4.85 -11.90 17.38
CA TRP A 29 4.92 -10.53 17.82
C TRP A 29 5.21 -9.64 16.61
N VAL A 30 4.36 -8.65 16.38
CA VAL A 30 4.48 -7.70 15.27
C VAL A 30 4.80 -6.33 15.83
N GLY A 31 5.99 -5.83 15.50
CA GLY A 31 6.45 -4.48 15.80
C GLY A 31 6.95 -3.77 14.54
N ASN A 32 7.68 -2.68 14.71
CA ASN A 32 8.38 -2.00 13.62
C ASN A 32 9.89 -2.11 13.80
N TRP A 33 10.64 -2.13 12.70
CA TRP A 33 12.09 -1.97 12.74
C TRP A 33 12.48 -0.58 13.27
N PRO A 34 13.61 -0.44 13.99
CA PRO A 34 14.00 0.84 14.58
C PRO A 34 14.10 1.97 13.55
N GLY A 35 13.40 3.07 13.79
CA GLY A 35 13.48 4.29 12.97
C GLY A 35 12.77 4.23 11.61
N VAL A 36 12.04 3.16 11.30
CA VAL A 36 11.38 2.97 10.00
C VAL A 36 9.97 2.39 10.15
N THR A 37 9.12 2.53 9.13
CA THR A 37 7.73 2.03 9.13
C THR A 37 7.60 0.58 8.67
N VAL A 38 8.72 -0.15 8.55
CA VAL A 38 8.73 -1.55 8.07
C VAL A 38 8.37 -2.48 9.23
N GLU A 39 7.45 -3.40 8.99
CA GLU A 39 7.00 -4.37 10.00
C GLU A 39 8.11 -5.37 10.34
N ARG A 40 8.32 -5.64 11.64
CA ARG A 40 9.20 -6.69 12.16
C ARG A 40 8.33 -7.78 12.78
N LYS A 41 8.38 -9.01 12.25
CA LYS A 41 7.65 -10.16 12.78
C LYS A 41 8.63 -11.13 13.43
N VAL A 42 8.39 -11.45 14.70
CA VAL A 42 9.19 -12.41 15.46
C VAL A 42 8.26 -13.46 16.04
N GLY A 43 8.58 -14.74 15.81
CA GLY A 43 7.83 -15.85 16.37
C GLY A 43 8.74 -16.84 17.09
N ILE A 44 8.14 -17.64 17.97
CA ILE A 44 8.86 -18.64 18.76
C ILE A 44 8.33 -20.03 18.40
N LEU A 45 9.25 -20.94 18.10
CA LEU A 45 8.97 -22.36 17.89
C LEU A 45 9.74 -23.16 18.94
N ARG A 46 9.06 -24.11 19.60
CA ARG A 46 9.68 -25.03 20.56
C ARG A 46 9.60 -26.45 20.03
N VAL A 47 10.75 -27.09 19.80
CA VAL A 47 10.83 -28.48 19.33
C VAL A 47 11.89 -29.21 20.16
N GLY A 48 11.46 -30.20 20.92
CA GLY A 48 12.34 -30.94 21.83
C GLY A 48 13.03 -30.03 22.83
N GLU A 49 14.36 -30.00 22.82
CA GLU A 49 15.19 -29.20 23.73
C GLU A 49 15.58 -27.81 23.18
N TYR A 50 15.16 -27.49 21.95
CA TYR A 50 15.51 -26.25 21.26
C TYR A 50 14.33 -25.26 21.26
N GLU A 51 14.65 -23.98 21.48
CA GLU A 51 13.73 -22.86 21.28
C GLU A 51 14.26 -22.00 20.13
N PHE A 52 13.55 -21.99 19.00
CA PHE A 52 13.88 -21.18 17.84
C PHE A 52 13.21 -19.82 17.96
N GLU A 53 14.01 -18.77 17.92
CA GLU A 53 13.56 -17.40 17.74
C GLU A 53 13.65 -17.07 16.25
N ILE A 54 12.50 -17.07 15.58
CA ILE A 54 12.38 -16.91 14.13
C ILE A 54 12.04 -15.46 13.84
N THR A 55 12.94 -14.74 13.16
CA THR A 55 12.71 -13.38 12.68
C THR A 55 12.42 -13.42 11.18
N ASP A 56 11.28 -12.86 10.77
CA ASP A 56 10.92 -12.70 9.37
C ASP A 56 11.57 -11.42 8.82
N LEU A 57 12.52 -11.54 7.89
CA LEU A 57 13.11 -10.37 7.23
C LEU A 57 12.21 -9.89 6.10
N PRO A 58 12.24 -8.60 5.73
CA PRO A 58 11.56 -8.11 4.53
C PRO A 58 11.90 -8.95 3.28
N GLY A 59 10.96 -9.06 2.35
CA GLY A 59 11.18 -9.80 1.10
C GLY A 59 12.13 -9.01 0.19
N ILE A 60 13.28 -9.58 -0.15
CA ILE A 60 14.37 -8.87 -0.83
C ILE A 60 14.86 -9.66 -2.05
N TYR A 61 15.24 -8.96 -3.11
CA TYR A 61 15.82 -9.59 -4.31
C TYR A 61 17.35 -9.62 -4.26
N SER A 62 17.94 -8.66 -3.57
CA SER A 62 19.38 -8.50 -3.42
C SER A 62 19.74 -7.91 -2.05
N LEU A 63 21.02 -7.68 -1.79
CA LEU A 63 21.52 -7.06 -0.56
C LEU A 63 22.28 -5.76 -0.88
N THR A 64 21.65 -4.89 -1.67
CA THR A 64 22.19 -3.57 -2.04
C THR A 64 21.70 -2.50 -1.07
N ALA A 65 22.13 -1.24 -1.29
CA ALA A 65 21.69 -0.08 -0.52
C ALA A 65 20.49 0.67 -1.17
N TYR A 66 19.80 0.06 -2.15
CA TYR A 66 18.76 0.76 -2.93
C TYR A 66 17.40 0.83 -2.25
N SER A 67 17.05 -0.15 -1.40
CA SER A 67 15.78 -0.14 -0.66
C SER A 67 16.00 -0.26 0.85
N ILE A 68 15.08 0.32 1.62
CA ILE A 68 15.09 0.24 3.09
C ILE A 68 15.01 -1.22 3.54
N ASP A 69 14.23 -2.04 2.83
CA ASP A 69 14.05 -3.46 3.13
C ASP A 69 15.35 -4.26 2.97
N GLU A 70 16.11 -3.99 1.91
CA GLU A 70 17.43 -4.61 1.68
C GLU A 70 18.45 -4.18 2.74
N VAL A 71 18.46 -2.90 3.10
CA VAL A 71 19.32 -2.36 4.16
C VAL A 71 18.99 -3.00 5.52
N ILE A 72 17.71 -3.15 5.86
CA ILE A 72 17.27 -3.81 7.10
C ILE A 72 17.73 -5.26 7.12
N ALA A 73 17.46 -6.03 6.07
CA ALA A 73 17.83 -7.44 6.00
C ALA A 73 19.35 -7.61 6.10
N ARG A 74 20.11 -6.80 5.36
CA ARG A 74 21.58 -6.77 5.40
C ARG A 74 22.09 -6.46 6.81
N ASN A 75 21.68 -5.34 7.40
CA ASN A 75 22.17 -4.92 8.71
C ASN A 75 21.79 -5.94 9.79
N PHE A 76 20.60 -6.55 9.72
CA PHE A 76 20.23 -7.63 10.65
C PHE A 76 21.17 -8.84 10.53
N ILE A 77 21.44 -9.32 9.32
CA ILE A 77 22.30 -10.50 9.11
C ILE A 77 23.74 -10.24 9.59
N VAL A 78 24.23 -9.02 9.37
CA VAL A 78 25.62 -8.66 9.66
C VAL A 78 25.85 -8.24 11.11
N GLU A 79 24.93 -7.46 11.68
CA GLU A 79 25.07 -6.85 13.00
C GLU A 79 24.46 -7.74 14.09
N GLU A 80 23.29 -8.34 13.88
CA GLU A 80 22.68 -9.26 14.86
C GLU A 80 23.23 -10.70 14.76
N LYS A 81 23.93 -11.05 13.68
CA LYS A 81 24.62 -12.33 13.42
C LYS A 81 23.78 -13.55 13.83
N PRO A 82 22.65 -13.82 13.14
CA PRO A 82 21.81 -15.00 13.43
C PRO A 82 22.61 -16.30 13.25
N GLU A 83 22.30 -17.32 14.05
CA GLU A 83 22.99 -18.63 13.99
C GLU A 83 22.73 -19.35 12.66
N VAL A 84 21.53 -19.18 12.09
CA VAL A 84 21.13 -19.75 10.80
C VAL A 84 20.25 -18.77 10.03
N VAL A 85 20.51 -18.63 8.74
CA VAL A 85 19.65 -17.91 7.79
C VAL A 85 18.96 -18.95 6.90
N VAL A 86 17.65 -19.11 7.06
CA VAL A 86 16.85 -19.95 6.16
C VAL A 86 16.48 -19.11 4.95
N ASN A 87 17.11 -19.40 3.82
CA ASN A 87 16.81 -18.75 2.56
C ASN A 87 15.72 -19.52 1.80
N ILE A 88 14.59 -18.88 1.57
CA ILE A 88 13.43 -19.48 0.92
C ILE A 88 13.48 -19.15 -0.56
N VAL A 89 13.61 -20.19 -1.37
CA VAL A 89 13.86 -20.11 -2.81
C VAL A 89 12.66 -20.69 -3.55
N ASN A 90 12.10 -19.95 -4.50
CA ASN A 90 11.07 -20.49 -5.40
C ASN A 90 11.70 -21.44 -6.44
N ALA A 91 11.35 -22.72 -6.37
CA ALA A 91 11.82 -23.76 -7.29
C ALA A 91 11.48 -23.46 -8.76
N ALA A 92 10.32 -22.85 -9.05
CA ALA A 92 9.92 -22.51 -10.42
C ALA A 92 10.74 -21.35 -11.02
N GLY A 93 11.29 -20.47 -10.17
CA GLY A 93 12.08 -19.30 -10.55
C GLY A 93 13.50 -19.35 -9.98
N ILE A 94 14.10 -20.53 -9.92
CA ILE A 94 15.33 -20.80 -9.15
C ILE A 94 16.50 -19.87 -9.51
N GLU A 95 16.69 -19.58 -10.80
CA GLU A 95 17.81 -18.75 -11.30
C GLU A 95 17.84 -17.37 -10.64
N ARG A 96 16.73 -16.62 -10.67
CA ARG A 96 16.69 -15.32 -10.01
C ARG A 96 16.78 -15.41 -8.49
N ASN A 97 16.21 -16.45 -7.89
CA ASN A 97 16.21 -16.61 -6.43
C ASN A 97 17.60 -16.95 -5.89
N LEU A 98 18.44 -17.62 -6.68
CA LEU A 98 19.82 -17.93 -6.31
C LEU A 98 20.71 -16.69 -6.25
N TYR A 99 20.30 -15.55 -6.82
CA TYR A 99 21.04 -14.30 -6.67
C TYR A 99 21.13 -13.84 -5.22
N LEU A 100 20.01 -13.89 -4.49
CA LEU A 100 20.00 -13.63 -3.06
C LEU A 100 20.83 -14.69 -2.31
N THR A 101 20.72 -15.97 -2.70
CA THR A 101 21.53 -17.05 -2.11
C THR A 101 23.02 -16.73 -2.21
N ILE A 102 23.54 -16.40 -3.39
CA ILE A 102 24.95 -16.06 -3.57
C ILE A 102 25.33 -14.86 -2.70
N SER A 103 24.50 -13.82 -2.66
CA SER A 103 24.73 -12.64 -1.83
C SER A 103 24.86 -12.98 -0.34
N LEU A 104 24.02 -13.88 0.17
CA LEU A 104 24.09 -14.37 1.55
C LEU A 104 25.37 -15.19 1.82
N LEU A 105 25.81 -15.98 0.85
CA LEU A 105 27.06 -16.76 0.95
C LEU A 105 28.30 -15.88 0.93
N GLU A 106 28.31 -14.83 0.11
CA GLU A 106 29.41 -13.85 0.10
C GLU A 106 29.55 -13.12 1.44
N MET A 107 28.45 -12.94 2.18
CA MET A 107 28.43 -12.40 3.54
C MET A 107 28.85 -13.41 4.61
N GLU A 108 29.27 -14.61 4.21
CA GLU A 108 29.62 -15.72 5.10
C GLU A 108 28.48 -16.08 6.08
N ALA A 109 27.22 -15.86 5.69
CA ALA A 109 26.07 -16.25 6.49
C ALA A 109 25.94 -17.79 6.51
N ASN A 110 25.47 -18.33 7.63
CA ASN A 110 25.21 -19.76 7.76
C ASN A 110 23.84 -20.09 7.14
N VAL A 111 23.81 -20.41 5.86
CA VAL A 111 22.56 -20.52 5.09
C VAL A 111 22.01 -21.96 5.12
N VAL A 112 20.68 -22.09 5.16
CA VAL A 112 19.94 -23.32 4.82
C VAL A 112 18.91 -22.97 3.76
N ILE A 113 18.81 -23.74 2.67
CA ILE A 113 17.88 -23.44 1.58
C ILE A 113 16.58 -24.22 1.77
N ALA A 114 15.47 -23.50 1.90
CA ALA A 114 14.12 -24.02 1.79
C ALA A 114 13.63 -23.84 0.35
N LEU A 115 13.76 -24.89 -0.47
CA LEU A 115 13.39 -24.90 -1.88
C LEU A 115 11.88 -25.16 -2.00
N ASN A 116 11.08 -24.09 -2.00
CA ASN A 116 9.62 -24.14 -1.96
C ASN A 116 9.01 -24.13 -3.37
N MET A 117 7.71 -24.44 -3.47
CA MET A 117 6.95 -24.51 -4.74
C MET A 117 7.45 -25.61 -5.70
N MET A 118 7.90 -26.75 -5.15
CA MET A 118 8.32 -27.91 -5.95
C MET A 118 7.21 -28.45 -6.85
N ASP A 119 5.95 -28.35 -6.42
CA ASP A 119 4.78 -28.74 -7.21
C ASP A 119 4.57 -27.85 -8.45
N ILE A 120 4.84 -26.55 -8.33
CA ILE A 120 4.79 -25.62 -9.46
C ILE A 120 5.95 -25.92 -10.41
N ALA A 121 7.17 -26.13 -9.90
CA ALA A 121 8.32 -26.48 -10.74
C ALA A 121 8.07 -27.77 -11.55
N GLU A 122 7.52 -28.80 -10.92
CA GLU A 122 7.13 -30.05 -11.59
C GLU A 122 6.06 -29.82 -12.66
N SER A 123 5.06 -28.97 -12.39
CA SER A 123 4.01 -28.63 -13.38
C SER A 123 4.55 -27.90 -14.61
N LEU A 124 5.66 -27.15 -14.46
CA LEU A 124 6.39 -26.48 -15.54
C LEU A 124 7.37 -27.42 -16.27
N GLY A 125 7.44 -28.70 -15.87
CA GLY A 125 8.34 -29.69 -16.45
C GLY A 125 9.78 -29.58 -15.97
N LEU A 126 10.04 -28.91 -14.84
CA LEU A 126 11.36 -28.78 -14.23
C LEU A 126 11.57 -29.90 -13.21
N LYS A 127 12.72 -30.58 -13.29
CA LYS A 127 13.18 -31.52 -12.27
C LYS A 127 14.49 -31.00 -11.68
N ILE A 128 14.47 -30.69 -10.39
CA ILE A 128 15.62 -30.10 -9.68
C ILE A 128 16.30 -31.20 -8.87
N ASN A 129 17.59 -31.36 -9.08
CA ASN A 129 18.44 -32.25 -8.30
C ASN A 129 19.01 -31.50 -7.09
N THR A 130 18.41 -31.70 -5.92
CA THR A 130 18.78 -31.04 -4.67
C THR A 130 20.21 -31.38 -4.22
N ASP A 131 20.68 -32.60 -4.47
CA ASP A 131 22.03 -33.03 -4.08
C ASP A 131 23.10 -32.34 -4.91
N GLN A 132 22.88 -32.21 -6.22
CA GLN A 132 23.79 -31.46 -7.11
C GLN A 132 23.80 -29.97 -6.76
N LEU A 133 22.62 -29.41 -6.46
CA LEU A 133 22.49 -28.02 -6.03
C LEU A 133 23.25 -27.77 -4.73
N SER A 134 23.09 -28.65 -3.74
CA SER A 134 23.82 -28.61 -2.47
C SER A 134 25.34 -28.65 -2.68
N LYS A 135 25.83 -29.61 -3.48
CA LYS A 135 27.27 -29.74 -3.79
C LYS A 135 27.87 -28.49 -4.42
N LYS A 136 27.16 -27.89 -5.38
CA LYS A 136 27.60 -26.67 -6.07
C LYS A 136 27.51 -25.41 -5.21
N LEU A 137 26.65 -25.42 -4.18
CA LEU A 137 26.51 -24.35 -3.19
C LEU A 137 27.26 -24.70 -1.90
N CYS A 138 28.52 -25.13 -2.00
CA CYS A 138 29.38 -25.38 -0.85
C CYS A 138 28.84 -26.40 0.17
N ASN A 139 28.11 -27.43 -0.30
CA ASN A 139 27.47 -28.48 0.50
C ASN A 139 26.43 -27.96 1.51
N ILE A 140 25.80 -26.83 1.22
CA ILE A 140 24.76 -26.26 2.07
C ILE A 140 23.47 -27.11 1.98
N PRO A 141 22.74 -27.32 3.08
CA PRO A 141 21.50 -28.09 3.05
C PRO A 141 20.44 -27.45 2.14
N VAL A 142 19.90 -28.25 1.22
CA VAL A 142 18.79 -27.87 0.33
C VAL A 142 17.61 -28.79 0.61
N ILE A 143 16.54 -28.23 1.17
CA ILE A 143 15.34 -28.99 1.57
C ILE A 143 14.22 -28.70 0.59
N PRO A 144 13.75 -29.71 -0.19
CA PRO A 144 12.60 -29.54 -1.08
C PRO A 144 11.30 -29.46 -0.27
N MET A 145 10.46 -28.47 -0.56
CA MET A 145 9.26 -28.18 0.22
C MET A 145 8.05 -27.84 -0.66
N ILE A 146 6.87 -28.13 -0.12
CA ILE A 146 5.59 -27.60 -0.59
C ILE A 146 4.87 -27.03 0.62
N ALA A 147 5.09 -25.73 0.87
CA ALA A 147 4.64 -25.06 2.10
C ALA A 147 3.12 -25.18 2.32
N ILE A 148 2.33 -25.06 1.24
CA ILE A 148 0.86 -25.14 1.28
C ILE A 148 0.37 -26.53 1.70
N LYS A 149 1.11 -27.59 1.35
CA LYS A 149 0.78 -28.98 1.69
C LYS A 149 1.46 -29.45 2.98
N LYS A 150 2.18 -28.57 3.68
CA LYS A 150 2.96 -28.87 4.90
C LYS A 150 4.03 -29.95 4.70
N ILE A 151 4.61 -30.03 3.50
CA ILE A 151 5.65 -31.01 3.17
C ILE A 151 7.04 -30.37 3.33
N GLY A 152 7.97 -31.07 3.98
CA GLY A 152 9.39 -30.68 4.12
C GLY A 152 9.74 -29.90 5.41
N PHE A 153 8.78 -29.64 6.29
CA PHE A 153 9.00 -28.84 7.51
C PHE A 153 9.86 -29.55 8.55
N LYS A 154 9.72 -30.87 8.69
CA LYS A 154 10.49 -31.65 9.68
C LYS A 154 11.97 -31.68 9.27
N GLU A 155 12.21 -31.95 8.00
CA GLU A 155 13.52 -31.96 7.37
C GLU A 155 14.20 -30.59 7.45
N LEU A 156 13.43 -29.50 7.28
CA LEU A 156 13.93 -28.14 7.46
C LEU A 156 14.38 -27.88 8.91
N ILE A 157 13.57 -28.26 9.89
CA ILE A 157 13.93 -28.08 11.32
C ILE A 157 15.20 -28.86 11.65
N ASP A 158 15.29 -30.12 11.21
CA ASP A 158 16.48 -30.96 11.43
C ASP A 158 17.73 -30.35 10.76
N ALA A 159 17.60 -29.80 9.55
CA ALA A 159 18.68 -29.11 8.86
C ALA A 159 19.14 -27.84 9.59
N VAL A 160 18.21 -27.03 10.12
CA VAL A 160 18.53 -25.83 10.91
C VAL A 160 19.25 -26.20 12.20
N VAL A 161 18.80 -27.25 12.90
CA VAL A 161 19.50 -27.73 14.12
C VAL A 161 20.93 -28.16 13.79
N ASN A 162 21.14 -28.89 12.70
CA ASN A 162 22.47 -29.32 12.28
C ASN A 162 23.35 -28.13 11.87
N ALA A 163 22.82 -27.18 11.10
CA ALA A 163 23.53 -25.96 10.71
C ALA A 163 23.91 -25.10 11.92
N SER A 164 23.08 -25.06 12.97
CA SER A 164 23.38 -24.31 14.22
C SER A 164 24.56 -24.90 15.01
N LYS A 165 24.97 -26.14 14.73
CA LYS A 165 26.10 -26.81 15.38
C LYS A 165 27.39 -26.66 14.60
N THR A 166 27.30 -26.65 13.26
CA THR A 166 28.47 -26.67 12.38
C THR A 166 28.29 -25.63 11.28
N LYS A 167 29.10 -24.57 11.33
CA LYS A 167 29.12 -23.55 10.27
C LYS A 167 29.97 -24.06 9.11
N LEU A 168 29.35 -24.32 7.97
CA LEU A 168 30.06 -24.60 6.73
C LEU A 168 30.68 -23.30 6.20
N LYS A 169 31.98 -23.31 5.93
CA LYS A 169 32.65 -22.18 5.27
C LYS A 169 32.58 -22.34 3.76
N CYS A 170 32.02 -21.34 3.10
CA CYS A 170 32.01 -21.22 1.65
C CYS A 170 32.95 -20.09 1.25
N GLU A 171 34.25 -20.39 1.15
CA GLU A 171 35.23 -19.41 0.71
C GLU A 171 35.19 -19.31 -0.82
N LYS A 172 34.94 -18.11 -1.34
CA LYS A 172 34.99 -17.77 -2.78
C LYS A 172 33.95 -18.51 -3.66
N ILE A 173 32.66 -18.24 -3.42
CA ILE A 173 31.54 -18.79 -4.23
C ILE A 173 31.53 -18.26 -5.68
N VAL A 174 31.83 -16.98 -5.89
CA VAL A 174 31.98 -16.35 -7.21
C VAL A 174 33.45 -16.02 -7.42
N ASP A 175 33.94 -16.33 -8.62
CA ASP A 175 35.25 -15.91 -9.12
C ASP A 175 35.05 -14.70 -10.04
N TYR A 176 35.57 -13.55 -9.63
CA TYR A 176 35.48 -12.30 -10.39
C TYR A 176 36.60 -12.14 -11.42
N GLY A 177 37.40 -13.19 -11.64
CA GLY A 177 38.52 -13.18 -12.58
C GLY A 177 39.78 -12.59 -11.95
N SER A 178 40.94 -13.03 -12.45
CA SER A 178 42.25 -12.75 -11.83
C SER A 178 42.53 -11.27 -11.57
N ILE A 179 42.15 -10.40 -12.52
CA ILE A 179 42.40 -8.95 -12.43
C ILE A 179 41.60 -8.31 -11.27
N VAL A 180 40.33 -8.69 -11.10
CA VAL A 180 39.47 -8.12 -10.05
C VAL A 180 39.76 -8.78 -8.71
N GLU A 181 40.02 -10.09 -8.69
CA GLU A 181 40.40 -10.82 -7.48
C GLU A 181 41.69 -10.28 -6.84
N GLU A 182 42.70 -9.93 -7.64
CA GLU A 182 43.93 -9.29 -7.14
C GLU A 182 43.64 -7.97 -6.40
N GLN A 183 42.69 -7.18 -6.92
CA GLN A 183 42.27 -5.93 -6.28
C GLN A 183 41.39 -6.18 -5.05
N ILE A 184 40.54 -7.22 -5.06
CA ILE A 184 39.77 -7.62 -3.87
C ILE A 184 40.73 -8.02 -2.75
N ASP A 185 41.77 -8.80 -3.03
CA ASP A 185 42.76 -9.22 -2.04
C ASP A 185 43.58 -8.02 -1.53
N TYR A 186 43.98 -7.09 -2.40
CA TYR A 186 44.65 -5.84 -1.98
C TYR A 186 43.77 -5.01 -1.02
N VAL A 187 42.50 -4.78 -1.38
CA VAL A 187 41.57 -4.02 -0.53
C VAL A 187 41.30 -4.78 0.79
N LYS A 188 41.20 -6.11 0.74
CA LYS A 188 41.04 -6.96 1.93
C LYS A 188 42.24 -6.86 2.87
N GLU A 189 43.47 -6.83 2.35
CA GLU A 189 44.68 -6.62 3.16
C GLU A 189 44.63 -5.25 3.85
N LYS A 190 44.29 -4.19 3.12
CA LYS A 190 44.15 -2.83 3.68
C LYS A 190 43.04 -2.71 4.70
N LEU A 191 41.93 -3.41 4.52
CA LEU A 191 40.84 -3.46 5.49
C LEU A 191 41.23 -4.22 6.76
N SER A 192 42.19 -5.14 6.69
CA SER A 192 42.67 -5.86 7.88
C SER A 192 43.50 -4.96 8.81
N GLU A 193 44.05 -3.86 8.29
CA GLU A 193 44.71 -2.80 9.07
C GLU A 193 43.70 -1.93 9.87
N VAL A 194 42.40 -2.03 9.59
CA VAL A 194 41.33 -1.26 10.26
C VAL A 194 40.58 -2.14 11.27
N GLU A 195 41.03 -2.15 12.52
CA GLU A 195 40.54 -3.04 13.59
C GLU A 195 39.00 -3.06 13.73
N ASP A 196 38.36 -1.89 13.76
CA ASP A 196 36.91 -1.75 13.92
C ASP A 196 36.08 -2.43 12.82
N VAL A 197 36.63 -2.47 11.61
CA VAL A 197 35.96 -3.05 10.43
C VAL A 197 36.23 -4.55 10.35
N ALA A 198 37.48 -4.96 10.62
CA ALA A 198 37.92 -6.34 10.57
C ALA A 198 37.23 -7.25 11.60
N GLU A 199 36.88 -6.73 12.78
CA GLU A 199 36.21 -7.51 13.82
C GLU A 199 34.71 -7.68 13.55
N LYS A 200 34.08 -6.68 12.91
CA LYS A 200 32.63 -6.65 12.75
C LYS A 200 32.15 -7.37 11.50
N TYR A 201 32.89 -7.27 10.39
CA TYR A 201 32.40 -7.61 9.06
C TYR A 201 33.31 -8.61 8.32
N PRO A 202 32.75 -9.48 7.45
CA PRO A 202 33.57 -10.28 6.54
C PRO A 202 34.36 -9.39 5.58
N LEU A 203 35.70 -9.46 5.65
CA LEU A 203 36.59 -8.56 4.92
C LEU A 203 36.43 -8.64 3.40
N ARG A 204 36.26 -9.86 2.86
CA ARG A 204 36.04 -10.07 1.41
C ARG A 204 34.75 -9.41 0.94
N TRP A 205 33.69 -9.51 1.73
CA TRP A 205 32.40 -8.91 1.39
C TRP A 205 32.47 -7.38 1.35
N ILE A 206 33.14 -6.76 2.34
CA ILE A 206 33.36 -5.30 2.33
C ILE A 206 34.19 -4.88 1.12
N ALA A 207 35.27 -5.61 0.81
CA ALA A 207 36.10 -5.30 -0.36
C ALA A 207 35.27 -5.28 -1.66
N ILE A 208 34.42 -6.30 -1.86
CA ILE A 208 33.49 -6.35 -3.00
C ILE A 208 32.54 -5.14 -2.98
N LYS A 209 31.90 -4.84 -1.84
CA LYS A 209 30.93 -3.73 -1.72
C LYS A 209 31.54 -2.35 -1.92
N LEU A 210 32.80 -2.16 -1.52
CA LEU A 210 33.55 -0.94 -1.79
C LEU A 210 33.84 -0.77 -3.29
N LEU A 211 34.21 -1.86 -3.97
CA LEU A 211 34.43 -1.85 -5.43
C LEU A 211 33.11 -1.66 -6.22
N GLU A 212 31.98 -2.14 -5.69
CA GLU A 212 30.62 -1.91 -6.22
C GLU A 212 30.07 -0.50 -5.95
N ASN A 213 30.77 0.37 -5.19
CA ASN A 213 30.28 1.69 -4.78
C ASN A 213 29.06 1.71 -3.85
N ASP A 214 28.90 0.71 -2.98
CA ASP A 214 27.77 0.71 -2.05
C ASP A 214 27.85 1.92 -1.11
N LYS A 215 26.93 2.88 -1.28
CA LYS A 215 26.94 4.17 -0.56
C LYS A 215 26.96 4.01 0.95
N GLU A 216 26.29 2.99 1.50
CA GLU A 216 26.25 2.79 2.95
C GLU A 216 27.61 2.26 3.44
N VAL A 217 28.19 1.29 2.73
CA VAL A 217 29.51 0.73 3.08
C VAL A 217 30.60 1.78 2.91
N VAL A 218 30.59 2.56 1.81
CA VAL A 218 31.52 3.67 1.59
C VAL A 218 31.42 4.69 2.73
N ASN A 219 30.21 5.09 3.12
CA ASN A 219 30.02 6.04 4.23
C ASN A 219 30.42 5.46 5.60
N LYS A 220 30.23 4.14 5.83
CA LYS A 220 30.68 3.47 7.06
C LYS A 220 32.21 3.44 7.11
N VAL A 221 32.89 3.03 6.04
CA VAL A 221 34.36 2.91 5.97
C VAL A 221 35.05 4.27 5.93
N ARG A 222 34.46 5.29 5.27
CA ARG A 222 35.00 6.66 5.24
C ARG A 222 35.18 7.27 6.63
N LYS A 223 34.38 6.86 7.62
CA LYS A 223 34.55 7.29 9.03
C LYS A 223 35.84 6.78 9.67
N PHE A 224 36.39 5.68 9.15
CA PHE A 224 37.58 5.04 9.69
C PHE A 224 38.84 5.32 8.85
N SER A 225 38.71 5.38 7.51
CA SER A 225 39.82 5.68 6.62
C SER A 225 39.34 6.35 5.33
N GLU A 226 39.57 7.66 5.20
CA GLU A 226 39.28 8.41 3.98
C GLU A 226 40.26 8.04 2.85
N LYS A 227 41.54 7.84 3.21
CA LYS A 227 42.60 7.43 2.28
C LYS A 227 42.27 6.13 1.54
N LEU A 228 41.71 5.14 2.24
CA LEU A 228 41.31 3.87 1.61
C LEU A 228 40.20 4.07 0.59
N ILE A 229 39.26 4.99 0.83
CA ILE A 229 38.17 5.27 -0.10
C ILE A 229 38.71 5.94 -1.37
N GLU A 230 39.64 6.88 -1.25
CA GLU A 230 40.30 7.49 -2.41
C GLU A 230 41.06 6.46 -3.25
N GLU A 231 41.82 5.56 -2.60
CA GLU A 231 42.52 4.46 -3.28
C GLU A 231 41.53 3.52 -4.00
N VAL A 232 40.41 3.15 -3.36
CA VAL A 232 39.37 2.33 -3.97
C VAL A 232 38.73 3.04 -5.16
N GLU A 233 38.45 4.34 -5.08
CA GLU A 233 37.91 5.11 -6.21
C GLU A 233 38.86 5.10 -7.42
N GLU A 234 40.18 5.20 -7.18
CA GLU A 234 41.18 5.11 -8.24
C GLU A 234 41.26 3.69 -8.85
N ILE A 235 41.23 2.65 -8.01
CA ILE A 235 41.17 1.25 -8.45
C ILE A 235 39.94 1.01 -9.32
N ARG A 236 38.78 1.51 -8.90
CA ARG A 236 37.53 1.36 -9.65
C ARG A 236 37.62 1.99 -11.02
N LYS A 237 38.17 3.21 -11.12
CA LYS A 237 38.35 3.88 -12.41
C LYS A 237 39.27 3.09 -13.34
N LYS A 238 40.43 2.62 -12.85
CA LYS A 238 41.39 1.81 -13.62
C LYS A 238 40.77 0.49 -14.11
N LEU A 239 40.02 -0.18 -13.24
CA LEU A 239 39.34 -1.44 -13.58
C LEU A 239 38.24 -1.23 -14.61
N SER A 240 37.42 -0.19 -14.46
CA SER A 240 36.34 0.11 -15.42
C SER A 240 36.89 0.45 -16.81
N GLU A 241 37.98 1.22 -16.89
CA GLU A 241 38.66 1.51 -18.16
C GLU A 241 39.23 0.23 -18.80
N LYS A 242 39.76 -0.71 -18.00
CA LYS A 242 40.35 -1.96 -18.49
C LYS A 242 39.31 -3.00 -18.91
N LEU A 243 38.18 -3.05 -18.22
CA LEU A 243 37.09 -4.00 -18.50
C LEU A 243 36.10 -3.48 -19.55
N GLY A 244 36.07 -2.16 -19.79
CA GLY A 244 35.16 -1.52 -20.75
C GLY A 244 33.69 -1.49 -20.31
N VAL A 245 33.43 -1.79 -19.03
CA VAL A 245 32.09 -1.85 -18.41
C VAL A 245 32.18 -1.20 -17.02
N ASP A 246 31.06 -0.70 -16.49
CA ASP A 246 31.00 -0.28 -15.10
C ASP A 246 31.20 -1.48 -14.17
N LEU A 247 31.95 -1.28 -13.07
CA LEU A 247 32.26 -2.35 -12.13
C LEU A 247 31.02 -2.93 -11.46
N GLU A 248 30.01 -2.11 -11.16
CA GLU A 248 28.75 -2.57 -10.55
C GLU A 248 28.06 -3.57 -11.49
N GLU A 249 27.99 -3.25 -12.79
CA GLU A 249 27.43 -4.13 -13.81
C GLU A 249 28.27 -5.42 -13.96
N TYR A 250 29.60 -5.31 -13.91
CA TYR A 250 30.50 -6.47 -13.96
C TYR A 250 30.28 -7.46 -12.82
N PHE A 251 30.13 -6.98 -11.57
CA PHE A 251 29.85 -7.84 -10.41
C PHE A 251 28.51 -8.57 -10.57
N VAL A 252 27.48 -7.86 -11.05
CA VAL A 252 26.15 -8.44 -11.31
C VAL A 252 26.25 -9.52 -12.39
N GLU A 253 26.93 -9.26 -13.49
CA GLU A 253 27.12 -10.22 -14.59
C GLU A 253 27.82 -11.49 -14.10
N LYS A 254 28.93 -11.37 -13.36
CA LYS A 254 29.68 -12.52 -12.82
C LYS A 254 28.87 -13.37 -11.85
N ARG A 255 28.03 -12.75 -11.02
CA ARG A 255 27.07 -13.49 -10.17
C ARG A 255 26.09 -14.29 -11.02
N TYR A 256 25.50 -13.68 -12.06
CA TYR A 256 24.56 -14.37 -12.95
C TYR A 256 25.23 -15.49 -13.76
N GLU A 257 26.46 -15.30 -14.23
CA GLU A 257 27.24 -16.38 -14.86
C GLU A 257 27.38 -17.58 -13.91
N LYS A 258 27.71 -17.33 -12.64
CA LYS A 258 27.84 -18.40 -11.64
C LYS A 258 26.51 -19.11 -11.38
N ILE A 259 25.42 -18.36 -11.28
CA ILE A 259 24.08 -18.92 -11.13
C ILE A 259 23.74 -19.81 -12.33
N ALA A 260 23.98 -19.32 -13.55
CA ALA A 260 23.71 -20.08 -14.76
C ALA A 260 24.52 -21.39 -14.80
N GLU A 261 25.77 -21.39 -14.34
CA GLU A 261 26.58 -22.61 -14.18
C GLU A 261 25.91 -23.61 -13.22
N ILE A 262 25.45 -23.14 -12.06
CA ILE A 262 24.81 -23.97 -11.03
C ILE A 262 23.49 -24.55 -11.56
N VAL A 263 22.65 -23.70 -12.15
CA VAL A 263 21.33 -24.07 -12.67
C VAL A 263 21.45 -25.09 -13.80
N ARG A 264 22.40 -24.93 -14.73
CA ARG A 264 22.62 -25.88 -15.83
C ARG A 264 22.90 -27.30 -15.36
N VAL A 265 23.54 -27.47 -14.20
CA VAL A 265 23.87 -28.78 -13.63
C VAL A 265 22.74 -29.33 -12.75
N ALA A 266 22.10 -28.45 -11.97
CA ALA A 266 21.12 -28.85 -10.97
C ALA A 266 19.69 -28.99 -11.52
N VAL A 267 19.37 -28.36 -12.65
CA VAL A 267 18.01 -28.29 -13.18
C VAL A 267 17.95 -28.98 -14.54
N VAL A 268 17.13 -30.03 -14.63
CA VAL A 268 16.85 -30.74 -15.87
C VAL A 268 15.44 -30.41 -16.32
N ARG A 269 15.29 -29.97 -17.57
CA ARG A 269 13.98 -29.74 -18.18
C ARG A 269 13.50 -31.04 -18.81
N VAL A 270 12.46 -31.63 -18.23
CA VAL A 270 11.95 -32.97 -18.58
C VAL A 270 10.82 -32.90 -19.62
N LYS A 271 10.18 -31.75 -19.77
CA LYS A 271 9.16 -31.46 -20.81
C LYS A 271 9.31 -30.04 -21.34
N GLU A 272 9.04 -29.85 -22.63
CA GLU A 272 8.63 -28.53 -23.14
C GLU A 272 7.25 -28.21 -22.56
N ALA A 273 7.13 -27.06 -21.91
CA ALA A 273 5.85 -26.61 -21.40
C ALA A 273 4.95 -26.28 -22.60
N GLY A 274 3.89 -27.06 -22.81
CA GLY A 274 2.79 -26.63 -23.68
C GLY A 274 2.11 -25.40 -23.09
N LEU A 275 1.36 -24.65 -23.90
CA LEU A 275 0.57 -23.52 -23.43
C LEU A 275 -0.38 -23.99 -22.31
N THR A 276 -0.15 -23.52 -21.10
CA THR A 276 -1.02 -23.79 -19.97
C THR A 276 -2.27 -22.92 -20.08
N PHE A 277 -3.37 -23.32 -19.42
CA PHE A 277 -4.57 -22.47 -19.34
C PHE A 277 -4.27 -21.09 -18.75
N SER A 278 -3.30 -21.02 -17.84
CA SER A 278 -2.79 -19.77 -17.27
C SER A 278 -2.13 -18.89 -18.33
N ASP A 279 -1.34 -19.46 -19.24
CA ASP A 279 -0.67 -18.71 -20.31
C ASP A 279 -1.67 -18.08 -21.30
N ILE A 280 -2.78 -18.77 -21.57
CA ILE A 280 -3.86 -18.24 -22.44
C ILE A 280 -4.56 -17.05 -21.78
N ILE A 281 -4.86 -17.17 -20.49
CA ILE A 281 -5.45 -16.08 -19.71
C ILE A 281 -4.47 -14.91 -19.65
N ASP A 282 -3.21 -15.16 -19.31
CA ASP A 282 -2.19 -14.12 -19.23
C ASP A 282 -2.04 -13.40 -20.56
N TYR A 283 -1.92 -14.13 -21.68
CA TYR A 283 -1.85 -13.53 -23.01
C TYR A 283 -3.03 -12.58 -23.30
N THR A 284 -4.24 -12.98 -22.89
CA THR A 284 -5.46 -12.19 -23.12
C THR A 284 -5.52 -10.98 -22.19
N VAL A 285 -5.26 -11.18 -20.90
CA VAL A 285 -5.32 -10.15 -19.86
C VAL A 285 -4.21 -9.13 -20.05
N THR A 286 -2.99 -9.53 -20.41
CA THR A 286 -1.86 -8.61 -20.59
C THR A 286 -1.79 -8.00 -21.99
N HIS A 287 -2.75 -8.31 -22.88
CA HIS A 287 -2.76 -7.78 -24.23
C HIS A 287 -2.89 -6.25 -24.23
N LYS A 288 -2.07 -5.56 -25.02
CA LYS A 288 -1.99 -4.08 -25.07
C LYS A 288 -3.34 -3.38 -25.25
N TYR A 289 -4.25 -3.98 -26.03
CA TYR A 289 -5.56 -3.38 -26.33
C TYR A 289 -6.73 -4.03 -25.59
N LEU A 290 -6.64 -5.32 -25.24
CA LEU A 290 -7.74 -6.03 -24.55
C LEU A 290 -7.60 -5.94 -23.03
N GLY A 291 -6.38 -5.77 -22.51
CA GLY A 291 -6.12 -5.74 -21.08
C GLY A 291 -6.80 -4.58 -20.36
N ILE A 292 -6.82 -3.37 -20.95
CA ILE A 292 -7.50 -2.21 -20.35
C ILE A 292 -9.02 -2.42 -20.29
N PRO A 293 -9.73 -2.79 -21.38
CA PRO A 293 -11.15 -3.14 -21.31
C PRO A 293 -11.46 -4.27 -20.33
N ILE A 294 -10.66 -5.33 -20.29
CA ILE A 294 -10.83 -6.45 -19.35
C ILE A 294 -10.69 -5.96 -17.91
N MET A 295 -9.67 -5.15 -17.63
CA MET A 295 -9.47 -4.51 -16.33
C MET A 295 -10.68 -3.67 -15.93
N VAL A 296 -11.16 -2.78 -16.80
CA VAL A 296 -12.35 -1.96 -16.52
C VAL A 296 -13.58 -2.84 -16.27
N THR A 297 -13.74 -3.94 -17.02
CA THR A 297 -14.86 -4.88 -16.85
C THR A 297 -14.79 -5.62 -15.52
N ILE A 298 -13.60 -6.10 -15.13
CA ILE A 298 -13.39 -6.77 -13.84
C ILE A 298 -13.64 -5.80 -12.68
N LEU A 299 -13.19 -4.55 -12.79
CA LEU A 299 -13.45 -3.53 -11.78
C LEU A 299 -14.93 -3.19 -11.69
N TYR A 300 -15.63 -3.08 -12.82
CA TYR A 300 -17.08 -2.91 -12.84
C TYR A 300 -17.79 -4.08 -12.15
N MET A 301 -17.41 -5.33 -12.46
CA MET A 301 -17.97 -6.52 -11.80
C MET A 301 -17.69 -6.53 -10.29
N LEU A 302 -16.49 -6.11 -9.88
CA LEU A 302 -16.12 -6.00 -8.46
C LEU A 302 -16.99 -4.99 -7.72
N PHE A 303 -17.21 -3.80 -8.29
CA PHE A 303 -18.09 -2.79 -7.66
C PHE A 303 -19.54 -3.25 -7.66
N LYS A 304 -20.03 -3.80 -8.76
CA LYS A 304 -21.38 -4.35 -8.85
C LYS A 304 -21.61 -5.44 -7.80
N PHE A 305 -20.71 -6.41 -7.70
CA PHE A 305 -20.76 -7.45 -6.66
C PHE A 305 -20.79 -6.83 -5.26
N THR A 306 -19.92 -5.85 -5.00
CA THR A 306 -19.82 -5.20 -3.69
C THR A 306 -21.14 -4.55 -3.29
N PHE A 307 -21.73 -3.71 -4.15
CA PHE A 307 -22.95 -2.96 -3.82
C PHE A 307 -24.21 -3.84 -3.84
N ASP A 308 -24.39 -4.67 -4.86
CA ASP A 308 -25.58 -5.51 -5.01
C ASP A 308 -25.70 -6.49 -3.82
N VAL A 309 -24.57 -7.11 -3.42
CA VAL A 309 -24.54 -8.06 -2.31
C VAL A 309 -24.56 -7.36 -0.95
N ALA A 310 -24.01 -6.15 -0.82
CA ALA A 310 -24.07 -5.38 0.42
C ALA A 310 -25.46 -4.84 0.74
N THR A 311 -26.23 -4.42 -0.27
CA THR A 311 -27.54 -3.76 -0.14
C THR A 311 -28.47 -4.38 0.92
N PRO A 312 -28.72 -5.71 0.95
CA PRO A 312 -29.58 -6.30 2.00
C PRO A 312 -29.03 -6.11 3.42
N PHE A 313 -27.70 -6.19 3.61
CA PHE A 313 -27.07 -5.97 4.91
C PHE A 313 -27.10 -4.51 5.32
N VAL A 314 -26.86 -3.60 4.37
CA VAL A 314 -26.97 -2.14 4.54
C VAL A 314 -28.38 -1.78 5.00
N SER A 315 -29.41 -2.30 4.33
CA SER A 315 -30.81 -2.08 4.69
C SER A 315 -31.16 -2.62 6.08
N LEU A 316 -30.67 -3.80 6.44
CA LEU A 316 -30.90 -4.37 7.76
C LEU A 316 -30.33 -3.50 8.88
N ILE A 317 -29.09 -3.01 8.72
CA ILE A 317 -28.45 -2.12 9.69
C ILE A 317 -29.19 -0.78 9.75
N ASN A 318 -29.60 -0.23 8.60
CA ASN A 318 -30.36 1.02 8.53
C ASN A 318 -31.69 0.90 9.30
N ILE A 319 -32.45 -0.18 9.10
CA ILE A 319 -33.69 -0.46 9.85
C ILE A 319 -33.40 -0.57 11.35
N LEU A 320 -32.37 -1.32 11.74
CA LEU A 320 -32.03 -1.51 13.15
C LEU A 320 -31.68 -0.18 13.84
N PHE A 321 -30.82 0.65 13.24
CA PHE A 321 -30.34 1.88 13.87
C PHE A 321 -31.33 3.03 13.73
N ASN A 322 -31.78 3.34 12.52
CA ASN A 322 -32.55 4.55 12.25
C ASN A 322 -34.06 4.37 12.47
N TYR A 323 -34.58 3.14 12.50
CA TYR A 323 -36.00 2.89 12.76
C TYR A 323 -36.26 2.23 14.11
N ILE A 324 -35.49 1.22 14.52
CA ILE A 324 -35.75 0.52 15.79
C ILE A 324 -35.12 1.25 16.97
N LEU A 325 -33.79 1.40 16.95
CA LEU A 325 -33.05 2.00 18.06
C LEU A 325 -33.35 3.49 18.21
N TYR A 326 -33.36 4.24 17.11
CA TYR A 326 -33.66 5.67 17.11
C TYR A 326 -35.04 5.95 17.75
N ASN A 327 -36.10 5.31 17.23
CA ASN A 327 -37.45 5.51 17.76
C ASN A 327 -37.62 5.00 19.20
N ALA A 328 -36.89 3.96 19.61
CA ALA A 328 -36.91 3.50 21.00
C ALA A 328 -36.35 4.55 21.98
N ILE A 329 -35.34 5.33 21.56
CA ILE A 329 -34.77 6.40 22.38
C ILE A 329 -35.61 7.67 22.33
N VAL A 330 -36.06 8.09 21.15
CA VAL A 330 -36.87 9.32 21.01
C VAL A 330 -38.21 9.21 21.74
N ASN A 331 -38.82 8.02 21.75
CA ASN A 331 -40.08 7.78 22.46
C ASN A 331 -39.90 7.41 23.95
N SER A 332 -38.66 7.41 24.45
CA SER A 332 -38.39 7.10 25.86
C SER A 332 -38.73 8.28 26.78
N ALA A 333 -38.90 8.01 28.07
CA ALA A 333 -39.14 9.05 29.09
C ALA A 333 -37.89 9.87 29.47
N LEU A 334 -36.84 9.88 28.63
CA LEU A 334 -35.60 10.61 28.89
C LEU A 334 -35.79 12.13 28.69
N PRO A 335 -34.99 12.98 29.36
CA PRO A 335 -34.95 14.40 29.08
C PRO A 335 -34.63 14.67 27.61
N LYS A 336 -35.31 15.64 26.98
CA LYS A 336 -35.18 15.95 25.54
C LYS A 336 -33.73 16.07 25.05
N LEU A 337 -32.87 16.74 25.82
CA LEU A 337 -31.45 16.90 25.47
C LEU A 337 -30.68 15.57 25.49
N LEU A 338 -30.95 14.71 26.47
CA LEU A 338 -30.30 13.41 26.59
C LEU A 338 -30.83 12.42 25.54
N ALA A 339 -32.13 12.47 25.25
CA ALA A 339 -32.75 11.69 24.19
C ALA A 339 -32.13 12.06 22.82
N SER A 340 -31.98 13.35 22.50
CA SER A 340 -31.33 13.79 21.25
C SER A 340 -29.84 13.44 21.20
N PHE A 341 -29.10 13.58 22.31
CA PHE A 341 -27.69 13.16 22.33
C PHE A 341 -27.54 11.68 21.98
N LEU A 342 -28.37 10.83 22.58
CA LEU A 342 -28.33 9.39 22.33
C LEU A 342 -28.88 9.02 20.96
N ALA A 343 -29.95 9.65 20.49
CA ALA A 343 -30.57 9.36 19.20
C ALA A 343 -29.77 9.99 18.04
N ASP A 344 -29.67 11.31 17.98
CA ASP A 344 -29.07 12.05 16.86
C ASP A 344 -27.54 12.04 16.91
N GLY A 345 -26.95 12.11 18.11
CA GLY A 345 -25.50 12.09 18.28
C GLY A 345 -24.91 10.67 18.20
N VAL A 346 -25.38 9.77 19.05
CA VAL A 346 -24.77 8.44 19.23
C VAL A 346 -25.32 7.39 18.27
N ILE A 347 -26.64 7.18 18.23
CA ILE A 347 -27.25 6.13 17.40
C ILE A 347 -27.11 6.46 15.93
N SER A 348 -27.53 7.64 15.48
CA SER A 348 -27.39 8.04 14.08
C SER A 348 -25.91 8.10 13.67
N GLY A 349 -25.03 8.56 14.56
CA GLY A 349 -23.58 8.53 14.37
C GLY A 349 -23.02 7.12 14.16
N LEU A 350 -23.29 6.17 15.06
CA LEU A 350 -22.87 4.77 14.92
C LEU A 350 -23.55 4.09 13.73
N GLY A 351 -24.82 4.39 13.49
CA GLY A 351 -25.61 3.88 12.38
C GLY A 351 -24.96 4.23 11.05
N SER A 352 -24.64 5.50 10.83
CA SER A 352 -23.96 5.96 9.60
C SER A 352 -22.68 5.16 9.32
N ILE A 353 -21.83 4.93 10.32
CA ILE A 353 -20.58 4.17 10.18
C ILE A 353 -20.86 2.69 9.86
N LEU A 354 -21.79 2.08 10.58
CA LEU A 354 -22.09 0.65 10.46
C LEU A 354 -22.81 0.32 9.15
N VAL A 355 -23.62 1.24 8.62
CA VAL A 355 -24.29 1.10 7.33
C VAL A 355 -23.27 0.95 6.18
N PHE A 356 -22.07 1.55 6.27
CA PHE A 356 -21.03 1.38 5.26
C PHE A 356 -20.18 0.11 5.42
N LEU A 357 -20.22 -0.52 6.60
CA LEU A 357 -19.35 -1.64 6.93
C LEU A 357 -19.51 -2.85 5.97
N PRO A 358 -20.73 -3.26 5.54
CA PRO A 358 -20.90 -4.35 4.59
C PRO A 358 -20.26 -4.09 3.22
N ASN A 359 -20.42 -2.87 2.69
CA ASN A 359 -19.81 -2.46 1.42
C ASN A 359 -18.28 -2.58 1.50
N ILE A 360 -17.69 -2.06 2.58
CA ILE A 360 -16.24 -2.08 2.77
C ILE A 360 -15.72 -3.51 2.95
N ALA A 361 -16.42 -4.35 3.71
CA ALA A 361 -16.05 -5.74 3.92
C ALA A 361 -16.06 -6.53 2.59
N LEU A 362 -17.13 -6.42 1.80
CA LEU A 362 -17.23 -7.10 0.51
C LEU A 362 -16.23 -6.57 -0.53
N LEU A 363 -15.94 -5.27 -0.51
CA LEU A 363 -14.88 -4.67 -1.32
C LEU A 363 -13.52 -5.30 -0.99
N PHE A 364 -13.18 -5.39 0.30
CA PHE A 364 -11.92 -6.00 0.73
C PHE A 364 -11.86 -7.49 0.43
N LEU A 365 -12.98 -8.20 0.51
CA LEU A 365 -13.08 -9.60 0.09
C LEU A 365 -12.73 -9.75 -1.39
N ALA A 366 -13.36 -8.95 -2.26
CA ALA A 366 -13.13 -8.99 -3.70
C ALA A 366 -11.69 -8.60 -4.06
N LEU A 367 -11.13 -7.57 -3.42
CA LEU A 367 -9.75 -7.17 -3.60
C LEU A 367 -8.77 -8.24 -3.12
N ALA A 368 -9.02 -8.87 -1.97
CA ALA A 368 -8.18 -9.96 -1.47
C ALA A 368 -8.21 -11.17 -2.41
N LEU A 369 -9.35 -11.48 -3.04
CA LEU A 369 -9.44 -12.50 -4.08
C LEU A 369 -8.59 -12.16 -5.31
N LEU A 370 -8.70 -10.94 -5.85
CA LEU A 370 -7.89 -10.51 -7.01
C LEU A 370 -6.39 -10.47 -6.69
N GLU A 371 -6.03 -10.10 -5.47
CA GLU A 371 -4.66 -10.09 -4.95
C GLU A 371 -4.09 -11.51 -4.87
N ASP A 372 -4.80 -12.45 -4.23
CA ASP A 372 -4.34 -13.83 -4.04
C ASP A 372 -4.33 -14.63 -5.35
N VAL A 373 -5.23 -14.34 -6.29
CA VAL A 373 -5.20 -14.94 -7.65
C VAL A 373 -3.99 -14.47 -8.45
N GLY A 374 -3.42 -13.31 -8.11
CA GLY A 374 -2.31 -12.69 -8.83
C GLY A 374 -2.76 -11.80 -10.00
N TYR A 375 -4.05 -11.42 -10.09
CA TYR A 375 -4.52 -10.52 -11.14
C TYR A 375 -3.93 -9.10 -11.01
N MET A 376 -3.69 -8.65 -9.78
CA MET A 376 -3.20 -7.29 -9.49
C MET A 376 -1.81 -6.99 -10.09
N SER A 377 -0.93 -8.00 -10.22
CA SER A 377 0.36 -7.83 -10.89
C SER A 377 0.21 -7.60 -12.39
N ARG A 378 -0.76 -8.24 -13.06
CA ARG A 378 -1.04 -8.04 -14.48
C ARG A 378 -1.61 -6.65 -14.74
N VAL A 379 -2.51 -6.19 -13.87
CA VAL A 379 -3.05 -4.82 -13.92
C VAL A 379 -1.94 -3.79 -13.83
N ALA A 380 -1.01 -3.97 -12.89
CA ALA A 380 0.16 -3.10 -12.76
C ALA A 380 1.03 -3.14 -14.04
N PHE A 381 1.26 -4.32 -14.61
CA PHE A 381 2.04 -4.49 -15.85
C PHE A 381 1.42 -3.75 -17.06
N ILE A 382 0.11 -3.89 -17.29
CA ILE A 382 -0.58 -3.27 -18.44
C ILE A 382 -0.57 -1.74 -18.34
N THR A 383 -0.65 -1.23 -17.12
CA THR A 383 -0.74 0.21 -16.85
C THR A 383 0.61 0.88 -16.63
N ASP A 384 1.69 0.10 -16.47
CA ASP A 384 3.03 0.62 -16.20
C ASP A 384 3.48 1.64 -17.24
N LYS A 385 3.31 1.33 -18.53
CA LYS A 385 3.65 2.25 -19.62
C LYS A 385 2.92 3.60 -19.56
N ILE A 386 1.69 3.61 -19.02
CA ILE A 386 0.90 4.84 -18.87
C ILE A 386 1.39 5.59 -17.62
N MET A 387 1.58 4.88 -16.51
CA MET A 387 2.02 5.46 -15.25
C MET A 387 3.43 6.04 -15.33
N HIS A 388 4.33 5.38 -16.05
CA HIS A 388 5.71 5.85 -16.21
C HIS A 388 5.78 7.19 -16.97
N LYS A 389 4.79 7.52 -17.81
CA LYS A 389 4.69 8.86 -18.44
C LYS A 389 4.37 9.97 -17.44
N VAL A 390 3.67 9.62 -16.36
CA VAL A 390 3.29 10.50 -15.25
C VAL A 390 4.38 10.49 -14.16
N GLY A 391 5.41 9.66 -14.33
CA GLY A 391 6.51 9.49 -13.38
C GLY A 391 6.17 8.58 -12.20
N LEU A 392 5.16 7.70 -12.35
CA LEU A 392 4.75 6.71 -11.34
C LEU A 392 5.01 5.29 -11.85
N THR A 393 5.19 4.33 -10.93
CA THR A 393 5.19 2.89 -11.25
C THR A 393 3.79 2.35 -11.52
N GLY A 394 3.68 1.31 -12.35
CA GLY A 394 2.42 0.59 -12.60
C GLY A 394 1.72 0.09 -11.34
N LYS A 395 2.44 -0.17 -10.24
CA LYS A 395 1.85 -0.54 -8.94
C LYS A 395 0.93 0.56 -8.36
N SER A 396 1.11 1.82 -8.78
CA SER A 396 0.33 2.97 -8.30
C SER A 396 -1.13 2.93 -8.74
N ILE A 397 -1.46 2.23 -9.85
CA ILE A 397 -2.85 2.08 -10.28
C ILE A 397 -3.70 1.32 -9.26
N ILE A 398 -3.08 0.39 -8.52
CA ILE A 398 -3.78 -0.51 -7.60
C ILE A 398 -4.50 0.32 -6.52
N PRO A 399 -3.79 1.18 -5.75
CA PRO A 399 -4.44 2.13 -4.87
C PRO A 399 -5.45 3.04 -5.58
N MET A 400 -5.10 3.60 -6.76
CA MET A 400 -5.96 4.57 -7.46
C MET A 400 -7.34 3.99 -7.78
N VAL A 401 -7.37 2.75 -8.23
CA VAL A 401 -8.61 2.01 -8.52
C VAL A 401 -9.42 1.77 -7.25
N ILE A 402 -8.76 1.39 -6.15
CA ILE A 402 -9.41 1.22 -4.84
C ILE A 402 -10.01 2.55 -4.35
N GLY A 403 -9.39 3.68 -4.70
CA GLY A 403 -9.84 5.04 -4.34
C GLY A 403 -11.23 5.39 -4.86
N PHE A 404 -11.64 4.87 -6.03
CA PHE A 404 -13.01 5.04 -6.53
C PHE A 404 -14.07 4.39 -5.62
N GLY A 405 -13.69 3.38 -4.84
CA GLY A 405 -14.51 2.86 -3.75
C GLY A 405 -14.42 3.77 -2.53
N CYS A 406 -13.26 3.76 -1.86
CA CYS A 406 -13.01 4.58 -0.69
C CYS A 406 -11.53 4.97 -0.58
N ASN A 407 -11.26 6.23 -0.26
CA ASN A 407 -9.89 6.75 -0.19
C ASN A 407 -9.10 6.21 1.00
N VAL A 408 -9.76 5.89 2.12
CA VAL A 408 -9.10 5.33 3.31
C VAL A 408 -8.36 4.01 3.01
N PRO A 409 -9.02 2.94 2.51
CA PRO A 409 -8.34 1.70 2.17
C PRO A 409 -7.36 1.86 1.00
N ALA A 410 -7.64 2.76 0.07
CA ALA A 410 -6.75 3.06 -1.03
C ALA A 410 -5.41 3.61 -0.54
N ILE A 411 -5.43 4.58 0.39
CA ILE A 411 -4.21 5.17 0.94
C ILE A 411 -3.41 4.12 1.70
N MET A 412 -4.06 3.23 2.46
CA MET A 412 -3.38 2.12 3.12
C MET A 412 -2.75 1.13 2.12
N ALA A 413 -3.40 0.91 0.96
CA ALA A 413 -2.88 0.03 -0.08
C ALA A 413 -1.61 0.58 -0.76
N THR A 414 -1.27 1.87 -0.58
CA THR A 414 -0.03 2.45 -1.12
C THR A 414 1.24 1.83 -0.52
N ARG A 415 1.14 1.10 0.61
CA ARG A 415 2.26 0.34 1.21
C ARG A 415 2.88 -0.71 0.27
N VAL A 416 2.15 -1.15 -0.75
CA VAL A 416 2.64 -2.10 -1.75
C VAL A 416 3.67 -1.44 -2.70
N ILE A 417 3.72 -0.10 -2.74
CA ILE A 417 4.65 0.66 -3.54
C ILE A 417 5.99 0.78 -2.78
N GLU A 418 7.03 0.20 -3.35
CA GLU A 418 8.38 0.14 -2.76
C GLU A 418 9.11 1.49 -2.78
N ASP A 419 9.00 2.23 -3.90
CA ASP A 419 9.59 3.56 -4.02
C ASP A 419 8.84 4.57 -3.14
N GLU A 420 9.56 5.21 -2.23
CA GLU A 420 8.96 6.11 -1.24
C GLU A 420 8.34 7.36 -1.90
N ASN A 421 8.95 7.85 -2.99
CA ASN A 421 8.47 9.03 -3.71
C ASN A 421 7.19 8.73 -4.51
N ASP A 422 7.11 7.55 -5.14
CA ASP A 422 5.87 7.06 -5.77
C ASP A 422 4.78 6.82 -4.73
N ARG A 423 5.11 6.22 -3.59
CA ARG A 423 4.16 6.00 -2.50
C ARG A 423 3.58 7.32 -1.98
N LYS A 424 4.43 8.31 -1.71
CA LYS A 424 4.03 9.66 -1.29
C LYS A 424 3.13 10.33 -2.33
N THR A 425 3.54 10.31 -3.60
CA THR A 425 2.76 10.92 -4.68
C THR A 425 1.40 10.26 -4.83
N THR A 426 1.36 8.93 -4.85
CA THR A 426 0.11 8.16 -4.97
C THR A 426 -0.82 8.44 -3.80
N ALA A 427 -0.32 8.39 -2.57
CA ALA A 427 -1.13 8.68 -1.39
C ALA A 427 -1.70 10.10 -1.37
N LEU A 428 -0.98 11.09 -1.91
CA LEU A 428 -1.45 12.47 -2.02
C LEU A 428 -2.47 12.65 -3.15
N ILE A 429 -2.39 11.96 -4.29
CA ILE A 429 -3.39 12.14 -5.37
C ILE A 429 -4.68 11.34 -5.17
N LEU A 430 -4.68 10.31 -4.30
CA LEU A 430 -5.84 9.47 -4.05
C LEU A 430 -7.12 10.22 -3.64
N PRO A 431 -7.06 11.25 -2.78
CA PRO A 431 -8.20 12.13 -2.48
C PRO A 431 -8.93 12.72 -3.71
N LEU A 432 -8.25 12.87 -4.84
CA LEU A 432 -8.82 13.37 -6.09
C LEU A 432 -9.65 12.30 -6.84
N MET A 433 -9.55 11.03 -6.43
CA MET A 433 -10.42 9.97 -6.92
C MET A 433 -11.82 10.11 -6.31
N SER A 434 -12.85 10.06 -7.16
CA SER A 434 -14.25 10.11 -6.71
C SER A 434 -14.64 8.82 -5.99
N CYS A 435 -14.64 8.87 -4.65
CA CYS A 435 -15.17 7.79 -3.82
C CYS A 435 -16.71 7.75 -3.85
N SER A 436 -17.29 6.61 -3.48
CA SER A 436 -18.75 6.39 -3.51
C SER A 436 -19.55 7.37 -2.66
N ALA A 437 -18.97 7.85 -1.55
CA ALA A 437 -19.60 8.80 -0.63
C ALA A 437 -19.89 10.18 -1.25
N ARG A 438 -19.27 10.52 -2.39
CA ARG A 438 -19.53 11.78 -3.10
C ARG A 438 -20.75 11.70 -4.03
N LEU A 439 -21.16 10.49 -4.40
CA LEU A 439 -22.23 10.27 -5.37
C LEU A 439 -23.59 10.88 -4.95
N PRO A 440 -24.03 10.83 -3.67
CA PRO A 440 -25.28 11.48 -3.26
C PRO A 440 -25.33 12.97 -3.58
N VAL A 441 -24.23 13.69 -3.32
CA VAL A 441 -24.11 15.12 -3.65
C VAL A 441 -24.20 15.31 -5.16
N TYR A 442 -23.49 14.50 -5.93
CA TYR A 442 -23.54 14.61 -7.38
C TYR A 442 -24.94 14.36 -7.93
N LEU A 443 -25.66 13.35 -7.42
CA LEU A 443 -27.00 13.02 -7.89
C LEU A 443 -28.02 14.11 -7.59
N VAL A 444 -27.97 14.72 -6.40
CA VAL A 444 -28.89 15.81 -6.04
C VAL A 444 -28.68 17.02 -6.94
N PHE A 445 -27.45 17.49 -7.11
CA PHE A 445 -27.18 18.65 -7.97
C PHE A 445 -27.33 18.33 -9.46
N ALA A 446 -26.84 17.18 -9.93
CA ALA A 446 -26.98 16.77 -11.32
C ALA A 446 -28.46 16.59 -11.71
N GLY A 447 -29.24 15.93 -10.85
CA GLY A 447 -30.67 15.73 -11.05
C GLY A 447 -31.46 17.04 -11.03
N SER A 448 -31.11 17.98 -10.15
CA SER A 448 -31.83 19.25 -10.00
C SER A 448 -31.58 20.22 -11.17
N PHE A 449 -30.36 20.27 -11.72
CA PHE A 449 -29.97 21.31 -12.70
C PHE A 449 -29.79 20.81 -14.13
N PHE A 450 -29.47 19.53 -14.32
CA PHE A 450 -29.06 19.01 -15.64
C PHE A 450 -30.05 18.01 -16.24
N GLY A 451 -31.08 17.57 -15.49
CA GLY A 451 -32.17 16.74 -15.99
C GLY A 451 -31.68 15.52 -16.79
N ALA A 452 -31.98 15.49 -18.10
CA ALA A 452 -31.54 14.42 -19.00
C ALA A 452 -30.00 14.27 -19.11
N TYR A 453 -29.25 15.34 -18.84
CA TYR A 453 -27.78 15.38 -18.83
C TYR A 453 -27.18 15.14 -17.44
N ALA A 454 -27.98 14.77 -16.43
CA ALA A 454 -27.47 14.47 -15.09
C ALA A 454 -26.38 13.39 -15.13
N GLY A 455 -26.57 12.33 -15.93
CA GLY A 455 -25.57 11.27 -16.10
C GLY A 455 -24.25 11.76 -16.70
N THR A 456 -24.30 12.69 -17.67
CA THR A 456 -23.08 13.26 -18.27
C THR A 456 -22.37 14.22 -17.32
N ALA A 457 -23.11 14.96 -16.50
CA ALA A 457 -22.55 15.81 -15.45
C ALA A 457 -21.87 14.99 -14.34
N VAL A 458 -22.43 13.84 -13.95
CA VAL A 458 -21.77 12.92 -13.02
C VAL A 458 -20.50 12.34 -13.66
N LEU A 459 -20.58 11.84 -14.90
CA LEU A 459 -19.43 11.29 -15.61
C LEU A 459 -18.28 12.30 -15.73
N SER A 460 -18.58 13.57 -16.00
CA SER A 460 -17.56 14.61 -16.11
C SER A 460 -16.82 14.85 -14.78
N MET A 461 -17.45 14.66 -13.62
CA MET A 461 -16.77 14.70 -12.32
C MET A 461 -15.73 13.58 -12.16
N TYR A 462 -16.05 12.36 -12.59
CA TYR A 462 -15.09 11.24 -12.55
C TYR A 462 -13.89 11.50 -13.47
N LEU A 463 -14.14 12.02 -14.68
CA LEU A 463 -13.08 12.38 -15.63
C LEU A 463 -12.24 13.56 -15.14
N LEU A 464 -12.87 14.57 -14.54
CA LEU A 464 -12.19 15.71 -13.94
C LEU A 464 -11.25 15.27 -12.80
N GLY A 465 -11.74 14.41 -11.91
CA GLY A 465 -10.93 13.87 -10.81
C GLY A 465 -9.70 13.10 -11.30
N LEU A 466 -9.89 12.23 -12.31
CA LEU A 466 -8.79 11.49 -12.93
C LEU A 466 -7.78 12.42 -13.61
N ALA A 467 -8.26 13.43 -14.35
CA ALA A 467 -7.40 14.40 -15.02
C ALA A 467 -6.57 15.21 -14.01
N LEU A 468 -7.20 15.71 -12.94
CA LEU A 468 -6.52 16.42 -11.87
C LEU A 468 -5.51 15.53 -11.14
N ALA A 469 -5.85 14.27 -10.86
CA ALA A 469 -4.91 13.32 -10.26
C ALA A 469 -3.65 13.14 -11.10
N ILE A 470 -3.79 12.99 -12.42
CA ILE A 470 -2.65 12.86 -13.35
C ILE A 470 -1.82 14.15 -13.40
N LEU A 471 -2.47 15.31 -13.45
CA LEU A 471 -1.78 16.62 -13.47
C LEU A 471 -0.98 16.85 -12.18
N ILE A 472 -1.60 16.64 -11.03
CA ILE A 472 -0.96 16.81 -9.73
C ILE A 472 0.14 15.75 -9.52
N ALA A 473 -0.06 14.50 -9.94
CA ALA A 473 0.97 13.47 -9.88
C ALA A 473 2.22 13.89 -10.67
N THR A 474 2.03 14.37 -11.90
CA THR A 474 3.11 14.87 -12.76
C THR A 474 3.82 16.04 -12.11
N PHE A 475 3.07 16.99 -11.53
CA PHE A 475 3.63 18.14 -10.82
C PHE A 475 4.47 17.71 -9.61
N LEU A 476 3.94 16.83 -8.77
CA LEU A 476 4.61 16.34 -7.57
C LEU A 476 5.90 15.59 -7.92
N ARG A 477 5.88 14.68 -8.91
CA ARG A 477 7.08 13.93 -9.33
C ARG A 477 8.13 14.82 -9.99
N LYS A 478 7.71 15.82 -10.76
CA LYS A 478 8.65 16.70 -11.47
C LYS A 478 9.29 17.75 -10.55
N PHE A 479 8.54 18.31 -9.60
CA PHE A 479 8.99 19.46 -8.81
C PHE A 479 9.26 19.15 -7.33
N VAL A 480 8.51 18.25 -6.70
CA VAL A 480 8.55 18.03 -5.24
C VAL A 480 9.34 16.78 -4.86
N PHE A 481 9.01 15.63 -5.45
CA PHE A 481 9.59 14.32 -5.14
C PHE A 481 10.50 13.84 -6.28
N LYS A 482 11.66 14.48 -6.41
CA LYS A 482 12.64 14.18 -7.46
C LYS A 482 13.32 12.83 -7.20
N GLY A 483 13.43 12.00 -8.25
CA GLY A 483 14.22 10.77 -8.23
C GLY A 483 13.84 9.87 -9.40
N PRO A 484 14.76 9.00 -9.88
CA PRO A 484 14.38 7.94 -10.81
C PRO A 484 13.39 6.99 -10.11
N SER A 485 12.25 6.70 -10.75
CA SER A 485 11.46 5.54 -10.33
C SER A 485 12.32 4.31 -10.59
N ILE A 486 12.51 3.47 -9.57
CA ILE A 486 13.27 2.21 -9.70
C ILE A 486 12.70 1.45 -10.91
N GLY A 487 13.59 0.99 -11.80
CA GLY A 487 13.20 0.30 -13.02
C GLY A 487 12.22 -0.83 -12.70
N PHE A 488 11.14 -0.92 -13.49
CA PHE A 488 10.05 -1.86 -13.27
C PHE A 488 10.46 -3.29 -13.67
N ILE A 489 11.15 -4.02 -12.78
CA ILE A 489 11.39 -5.46 -12.94
C ILE A 489 10.31 -6.22 -12.16
N MET A 490 9.08 -6.19 -12.68
CA MET A 490 7.98 -6.96 -12.09
C MET A 490 8.01 -8.40 -12.60
N GLU A 491 8.29 -9.32 -11.68
CA GLU A 491 8.04 -10.73 -11.92
C GLU A 491 6.54 -10.99 -11.80
N MET A 492 5.90 -11.49 -12.87
CA MET A 492 4.50 -11.87 -12.82
C MET A 492 4.41 -13.22 -12.06
N PRO A 493 3.88 -13.26 -10.82
CA PRO A 493 3.71 -14.52 -10.10
C PRO A 493 2.76 -15.45 -10.87
N PRO A 494 2.88 -16.77 -10.76
CA PRO A 494 1.90 -17.68 -11.36
C PRO A 494 0.49 -17.42 -10.80
N TYR A 495 -0.54 -17.80 -11.55
CA TYR A 495 -1.90 -17.81 -11.01
C TYR A 495 -1.99 -18.78 -9.83
N LEU A 496 -2.45 -18.28 -8.69
CA LEU A 496 -2.63 -19.09 -7.49
C LEU A 496 -4.12 -19.30 -7.23
N ILE A 497 -4.47 -20.45 -6.68
CA ILE A 497 -5.83 -20.69 -6.18
C ILE A 497 -5.94 -20.04 -4.80
N PRO A 498 -6.83 -19.05 -4.60
CA PRO A 498 -6.93 -18.33 -3.34
C PRO A 498 -7.46 -19.26 -2.23
N GLN A 499 -6.84 -19.19 -1.06
CA GLN A 499 -7.31 -19.94 0.10
C GLN A 499 -8.40 -19.14 0.82
N ALA A 500 -9.61 -19.70 0.93
CA ALA A 500 -10.76 -19.02 1.55
C ALA A 500 -10.44 -18.48 2.96
N ARG A 501 -9.68 -19.25 3.76
CA ARG A 501 -9.27 -18.82 5.11
C ARG A 501 -8.41 -17.55 5.08
N THR A 502 -7.43 -17.47 4.18
CA THR A 502 -6.53 -16.32 4.03
C THR A 502 -7.29 -15.09 3.54
N VAL A 503 -8.16 -15.27 2.55
CA VAL A 503 -9.00 -14.21 1.99
C VAL A 503 -9.93 -13.62 3.06
N ILE A 504 -10.62 -14.46 3.83
CA ILE A 504 -11.52 -14.01 4.91
C ILE A 504 -10.74 -13.32 6.03
N LEU A 505 -9.56 -13.82 6.41
CA LEU A 505 -8.70 -13.17 7.41
C LEU A 505 -8.26 -11.78 6.94
N LYS A 506 -7.77 -11.65 5.70
CA LYS A 506 -7.41 -10.35 5.10
C LYS A 506 -8.59 -9.39 5.08
N MET A 507 -9.77 -9.86 4.67
CA MET A 507 -11.02 -9.10 4.70
C MET A 507 -11.32 -8.59 6.12
N TRP A 508 -11.29 -9.49 7.11
CA TRP A 508 -11.62 -9.17 8.50
C TRP A 508 -10.64 -8.18 9.13
N GLU A 509 -9.33 -8.39 8.95
CA GLU A 509 -8.30 -7.49 9.50
C GLU A 509 -8.41 -6.07 8.93
N ARG A 510 -8.57 -5.95 7.60
CA ARG A 510 -8.72 -4.64 6.93
C ARG A 510 -10.03 -3.94 7.33
N THR A 511 -11.13 -4.68 7.40
CA THR A 511 -12.43 -4.16 7.87
C THR A 511 -12.38 -3.71 9.32
N LYS A 512 -11.76 -4.51 10.20
CA LYS A 512 -11.54 -4.18 11.61
C LYS A 512 -10.70 -2.90 11.74
N MET A 513 -9.64 -2.78 10.96
CA MET A 513 -8.77 -1.59 11.00
C MET A 513 -9.55 -0.33 10.62
N PHE A 514 -10.41 -0.40 9.60
CA PHE A 514 -11.32 0.69 9.24
C PHE A 514 -12.26 1.05 10.41
N LEU A 515 -12.94 0.06 11.00
CA LEU A 515 -13.92 0.29 12.06
C LEU A 515 -13.31 0.97 13.30
N PHE A 516 -12.13 0.53 13.76
CA PHE A 516 -11.51 1.07 14.97
C PHE A 516 -10.66 2.32 14.75
N ARG A 517 -10.05 2.52 13.57
CA ARG A 517 -9.22 3.72 13.32
C ARG A 517 -10.03 4.84 12.68
N ALA A 518 -10.70 4.55 11.58
CA ALA A 518 -11.50 5.55 10.87
C ALA A 518 -12.85 5.77 11.56
N GLY A 519 -13.52 4.70 11.97
CA GLY A 519 -14.83 4.77 12.62
C GLY A 519 -14.81 5.60 13.91
N THR A 520 -13.80 5.44 14.77
CA THR A 520 -13.70 6.26 16.00
C THR A 520 -13.53 7.75 15.71
N ILE A 521 -12.76 8.09 14.68
CA ILE A 521 -12.54 9.49 14.28
C ILE A 521 -13.83 10.10 13.71
N ILE A 522 -14.54 9.35 12.86
CA ILE A 522 -15.84 9.75 12.29
C ILE A 522 -16.86 9.94 13.42
N PHE A 523 -16.96 8.97 14.34
CA PHE A 523 -17.89 9.01 15.46
C PHE A 523 -17.69 10.23 16.36
N LEU A 524 -16.44 10.52 16.73
CA LEU A 524 -16.10 11.73 17.50
C LEU A 524 -16.43 13.01 16.73
N GLY A 525 -16.20 13.02 15.41
CA GLY A 525 -16.57 14.14 14.54
C GLY A 525 -18.09 14.40 14.55
N ILE A 526 -18.90 13.35 14.44
CA ILE A 526 -20.37 13.46 14.44
C ILE A 526 -20.87 13.99 15.79
N ILE A 527 -20.38 13.47 16.91
CA ILE A 527 -20.75 13.97 18.25
C ILE A 527 -20.36 15.44 18.41
N MET A 528 -19.14 15.80 18.00
CA MET A 528 -18.65 17.17 18.10
C MET A 528 -19.54 18.10 17.29
N VAL A 529 -19.88 17.72 16.07
CA VAL A 529 -20.74 18.53 15.20
C VAL A 529 -22.16 18.61 15.71
N TRP A 530 -22.76 17.51 16.19
CA TRP A 530 -24.04 17.55 16.87
C TRP A 530 -24.02 18.58 18.02
N GLY A 531 -22.98 18.54 18.86
CA GLY A 531 -22.81 19.49 19.96
C GLY A 531 -22.68 20.94 19.49
N LEU A 532 -21.93 21.19 18.41
CA LEU A 532 -21.77 22.52 17.82
C LEU A 532 -23.04 23.01 17.10
N SER A 533 -23.91 22.11 16.64
CA SER A 533 -25.20 22.45 16.03
C SER A 533 -26.24 22.87 17.05
N ILE A 534 -26.21 22.33 18.28
CA ILE A 534 -27.17 22.67 19.35
C ILE A 534 -26.69 23.77 20.31
N THR A 535 -25.44 24.21 20.18
CA THR A 535 -24.83 25.27 21.00
C THR A 535 -24.43 26.46 20.14
N GLY A 536 -24.46 27.66 20.74
CA GLY A 536 -24.01 28.89 20.10
C GLY A 536 -23.44 29.88 21.12
N PRO A 537 -23.08 31.11 20.68
CA PRO A 537 -22.50 32.13 21.54
C PRO A 537 -23.44 32.60 22.66
N SER A 538 -24.75 32.50 22.43
CA SER A 538 -25.81 32.83 23.40
C SER A 538 -26.09 31.70 24.40
N GLY A 539 -25.38 30.57 24.31
CA GLY A 539 -25.56 29.40 25.18
C GLY A 539 -26.14 28.19 24.45
N ILE A 540 -26.94 27.39 25.16
CA ILE A 540 -27.59 26.19 24.59
C ILE A 540 -28.85 26.64 23.86
N ILE A 541 -28.85 26.50 22.53
CA ILE A 541 -30.01 26.82 21.67
C ILE A 541 -31.08 25.73 21.83
N GLY A 542 -30.63 24.49 22.02
CA GLY A 542 -31.49 23.33 22.19
C GLY A 542 -31.59 22.48 20.93
N VAL A 543 -32.26 21.33 21.07
CA VAL A 543 -32.40 20.31 20.01
C VAL A 543 -33.23 20.83 18.84
N GLU A 544 -34.13 21.79 19.10
CA GLU A 544 -34.99 22.44 18.10
C GLU A 544 -34.19 23.12 16.99
N ALA A 545 -32.91 23.44 17.23
CA ALA A 545 -32.00 23.92 16.21
C ALA A 545 -31.80 22.92 15.05
N LEU A 546 -31.88 21.61 15.31
CA LEU A 546 -31.69 20.57 14.28
C LEU A 546 -32.88 20.46 13.31
N GLU A 547 -34.01 21.08 13.62
CA GLU A 547 -35.22 21.04 12.79
C GLU A 547 -35.58 22.44 12.25
N ASN A 548 -35.11 23.51 12.89
CA ASN A 548 -35.44 24.89 12.53
C ASN A 548 -34.22 25.64 11.94
N PRO A 549 -34.26 26.03 10.65
CA PRO A 549 -33.18 26.76 9.99
C PRO A 549 -32.76 28.07 10.66
N GLU A 550 -33.72 28.80 11.26
CA GLU A 550 -33.44 30.09 11.90
C GLU A 550 -32.63 29.91 13.18
N LEU A 551 -32.99 28.93 13.99
CA LEU A 551 -32.26 28.55 15.20
C LEU A 551 -30.88 27.97 14.86
N PHE A 552 -30.81 27.16 13.79
CA PHE A 552 -29.55 26.60 13.32
C PHE A 552 -28.55 27.68 12.91
N SER A 553 -29.02 28.80 12.32
CA SER A 553 -28.14 29.92 11.94
C SER A 553 -27.40 30.54 13.15
N GLY A 554 -27.95 30.43 14.36
CA GLY A 554 -27.34 30.91 15.60
C GLY A 554 -26.31 29.95 16.21
N SER A 555 -26.21 28.72 15.70
CA SER A 555 -25.28 27.71 16.18
C SER A 555 -23.83 28.04 15.84
N TRP A 556 -22.87 27.41 16.52
CA TRP A 556 -21.45 27.54 16.17
C TRP A 556 -21.18 27.15 14.72
N VAL A 557 -21.85 26.12 14.23
CA VAL A 557 -21.78 25.70 12.83
C VAL A 557 -22.30 26.79 11.90
N GLY A 558 -23.47 27.38 12.20
CA GLY A 558 -24.04 28.49 11.44
C GLY A 558 -23.11 29.70 11.37
N ILE A 559 -22.47 30.05 12.48
CA ILE A 559 -21.51 31.15 12.56
C ILE A 559 -20.27 30.89 11.71
N VAL A 560 -19.72 29.68 11.76
CA VAL A 560 -18.60 29.31 10.89
C VAL A 560 -19.03 29.40 9.43
N GLY A 561 -20.25 28.96 9.09
CA GLY A 561 -20.84 29.14 7.75
C GLY A 561 -20.91 30.60 7.31
N HIS A 562 -21.45 31.49 8.15
CA HIS A 562 -21.50 32.93 7.89
C HIS A 562 -20.12 33.58 7.79
N THR A 563 -19.16 33.14 8.61
CA THR A 563 -17.79 33.66 8.61
C THR A 563 -17.02 33.24 7.36
N LEU A 564 -17.26 32.04 6.86
CA LEU A 564 -16.62 31.52 5.65
C LEU A 564 -17.35 31.93 4.36
N SER A 565 -18.64 32.28 4.43
CA SER A 565 -19.46 32.66 3.26
C SER A 565 -18.83 33.74 2.36
N PRO A 566 -18.18 34.81 2.87
CA PRO A 566 -17.54 35.82 2.02
C PRO A 566 -16.47 35.25 1.07
N ILE A 567 -15.80 34.16 1.46
CA ILE A 567 -14.82 33.47 0.63
C ILE A 567 -15.51 32.78 -0.55
N PHE A 568 -16.71 32.23 -0.35
CA PHE A 568 -17.46 31.46 -1.33
C PHE A 568 -18.52 32.27 -2.10
N MET A 569 -18.81 33.51 -1.69
CA MET A 569 -19.70 34.43 -2.42
C MET A 569 -19.37 34.59 -3.91
N PRO A 570 -18.09 34.68 -4.35
CA PRO A 570 -17.76 34.73 -5.77
C PRO A 570 -18.20 33.50 -6.58
N MET A 571 -18.49 32.38 -5.92
CA MET A 571 -19.01 31.16 -6.54
C MET A 571 -20.54 31.07 -6.53
N GLY A 572 -21.23 32.07 -5.96
CA GLY A 572 -22.68 32.10 -5.82
C GLY A 572 -23.23 31.24 -4.68
N TRP A 573 -22.43 30.94 -3.66
CA TRP A 573 -22.85 30.09 -2.54
C TRP A 573 -23.22 30.91 -1.31
N ASP A 574 -24.37 30.59 -0.71
CA ASP A 574 -24.82 31.17 0.54
C ASP A 574 -24.11 30.53 1.76
N TRP A 575 -24.43 31.04 2.95
CA TRP A 575 -23.89 30.49 4.20
C TRP A 575 -24.36 29.05 4.46
N ARG A 576 -25.52 28.63 3.91
CA ARG A 576 -26.08 27.28 4.08
C ARG A 576 -25.25 26.25 3.31
N ALA A 577 -24.97 26.54 2.04
CA ALA A 577 -24.06 25.75 1.21
C ALA A 577 -22.64 25.71 1.82
N THR A 578 -22.16 26.83 2.36
CA THR A 578 -20.86 26.89 3.01
C THR A 578 -20.82 26.06 4.30
N ALA A 579 -21.87 26.13 5.13
CA ALA A 579 -21.98 25.37 6.36
C ALA A 579 -22.07 23.86 6.11
N SER A 580 -22.79 23.42 5.08
CA SER A 580 -22.92 21.99 4.76
C SER A 580 -21.61 21.34 4.33
N LEU A 581 -20.70 22.09 3.69
CA LEU A 581 -19.34 21.61 3.37
C LEU A 581 -18.52 21.22 4.61
N ILE A 582 -18.78 21.83 5.77
CA ILE A 582 -18.10 21.51 7.04
C ILE A 582 -18.46 20.08 7.47
N PHE A 583 -19.73 19.69 7.33
CA PHE A 583 -20.17 18.32 7.62
C PHE A 583 -19.58 17.34 6.61
N GLY A 584 -19.46 17.76 5.36
CA GLY A 584 -18.80 16.99 4.33
C GLY A 584 -17.31 16.73 4.57
N LEU A 585 -16.62 17.52 5.42
CA LEU A 585 -15.27 17.19 5.89
C LEU A 585 -15.25 15.98 6.81
N ILE A 586 -16.33 15.70 7.54
CA ILE A 586 -16.43 14.52 8.40
C ILE A 586 -16.86 13.32 7.55
N ALA A 587 -17.96 13.48 6.82
CA ALA A 587 -18.58 12.46 5.99
C ALA A 587 -19.36 13.14 4.85
N LYS A 588 -19.00 12.85 3.60
CA LYS A 588 -19.51 13.58 2.41
C LYS A 588 -21.00 13.37 2.17
N GLU A 589 -21.49 12.20 2.51
CA GLU A 589 -22.90 11.83 2.42
C GLU A 589 -23.79 12.70 3.32
N LEU A 590 -23.25 13.24 4.41
CA LEU A 590 -24.01 14.11 5.34
C LEU A 590 -24.35 15.47 4.72
N VAL A 591 -23.64 15.89 3.67
CA VAL A 591 -23.87 17.20 3.02
C VAL A 591 -25.32 17.33 2.56
N VAL A 592 -25.90 16.26 2.00
CA VAL A 592 -27.27 16.28 1.47
C VAL A 592 -28.30 16.43 2.60
N GLY A 593 -28.19 15.59 3.65
CA GLY A 593 -29.12 15.66 4.79
C GLY A 593 -29.03 16.98 5.55
N VAL A 594 -27.82 17.52 5.72
CA VAL A 594 -27.61 18.82 6.37
C VAL A 594 -28.13 19.96 5.51
N MET A 595 -27.98 19.89 4.18
CA MET A 595 -28.61 20.88 3.30
C MET A 595 -30.14 20.84 3.43
N ALA A 596 -30.76 19.66 3.51
CA ALA A 596 -32.21 19.54 3.74
C ALA A 596 -32.65 20.29 5.01
N VAL A 597 -31.95 20.06 6.12
CA VAL A 597 -32.19 20.78 7.38
C VAL A 597 -31.99 22.29 7.22
N LEU A 598 -30.87 22.73 6.62
CA LEU A 598 -30.53 24.15 6.47
C LEU A 598 -31.49 24.92 5.54
N TYR A 599 -32.05 24.26 4.53
CA TYR A 599 -33.06 24.82 3.66
C TYR A 599 -34.50 24.66 4.22
N GLY A 600 -34.68 23.97 5.35
CA GLY A 600 -35.97 23.78 6.00
C GLY A 600 -36.92 22.87 5.21
N VAL A 601 -36.37 21.90 4.48
CA VAL A 601 -37.11 20.99 3.60
C VAL A 601 -36.77 19.53 3.91
N SER A 602 -37.68 18.61 3.60
CA SER A 602 -37.34 17.18 3.60
C SER A 602 -36.33 16.88 2.49
N GLU A 603 -35.56 15.79 2.62
CA GLU A 603 -34.60 15.36 1.60
C GLU A 603 -35.25 15.17 0.22
N GLU A 604 -36.52 14.73 0.17
CA GLU A 604 -37.29 14.56 -1.07
C GLU A 604 -37.57 15.88 -1.80
N ASN A 605 -37.72 16.98 -1.06
CA ASN A 605 -38.02 18.30 -1.60
C ASN A 605 -36.77 19.18 -1.79
N LEU A 606 -35.59 18.66 -1.42
CA LEU A 606 -34.33 19.40 -1.46
C LEU A 606 -34.00 19.92 -2.86
N SER A 607 -34.27 19.12 -3.90
CA SER A 607 -34.03 19.50 -5.29
C SER A 607 -34.73 20.80 -5.70
N GLN A 608 -35.93 21.05 -5.16
CA GLN A 608 -36.70 22.26 -5.42
C GLN A 608 -36.17 23.47 -4.63
N ALA A 609 -35.67 23.26 -3.41
CA ALA A 609 -35.06 24.34 -2.64
C ALA A 609 -33.72 24.79 -3.25
N ILE A 610 -32.86 23.83 -3.62
CA ILE A 610 -31.53 24.12 -4.19
C ILE A 610 -31.66 24.82 -5.56
N SER A 611 -32.67 24.46 -6.37
CA SER A 611 -32.88 25.10 -7.69
C SER A 611 -33.16 26.60 -7.62
N THR A 612 -33.65 27.09 -6.49
CA THR A 612 -33.83 28.54 -6.24
C THR A 612 -32.59 29.23 -5.67
N ALA A 613 -31.68 28.47 -5.08
CA ALA A 613 -30.50 29.01 -4.40
C ALA A 613 -29.22 28.98 -5.26
N PHE A 614 -29.15 28.12 -6.28
CA PHE A 614 -27.99 27.97 -7.15
C PHE A 614 -28.34 28.19 -8.62
N THR A 615 -27.37 28.66 -9.38
CA THR A 615 -27.37 28.63 -10.85
C THR A 615 -26.70 27.34 -11.35
N PRO A 616 -26.95 26.87 -12.60
CA PRO A 616 -26.32 25.66 -13.12
C PRO A 616 -24.78 25.68 -13.05
N ALA A 617 -24.16 26.84 -13.31
CA ALA A 617 -22.72 27.01 -13.19
C ALA A 617 -22.22 26.90 -11.73
N SER A 618 -22.92 27.54 -10.79
CA SER A 618 -22.59 27.45 -9.35
C SER A 618 -22.81 26.05 -8.78
N ALA A 619 -23.82 25.32 -9.27
CA ALA A 619 -24.11 23.93 -8.90
C ALA A 619 -23.00 22.99 -9.40
N TYR A 620 -22.57 23.15 -10.66
CA TYR A 620 -21.45 22.37 -11.20
C TYR A 620 -20.14 22.68 -10.49
N ALA A 621 -19.90 23.95 -10.14
CA ALA A 621 -18.76 24.35 -9.33
C ALA A 621 -18.80 23.73 -7.94
N TYR A 622 -19.98 23.63 -7.32
CA TYR A 622 -20.15 22.96 -6.02
C TYR A 622 -19.85 21.46 -6.11
N MET A 623 -20.31 20.79 -7.17
CA MET A 623 -19.94 19.40 -7.46
C MET A 623 -18.42 19.25 -7.62
N ALA A 624 -17.78 20.11 -8.41
CA ALA A 624 -16.32 20.08 -8.60
C ALA A 624 -15.55 20.40 -7.31
N PHE A 625 -16.05 21.31 -6.47
CA PHE A 625 -15.48 21.59 -5.17
C PHE A 625 -15.56 20.34 -4.29
N THR A 626 -16.74 19.72 -4.19
CA THR A 626 -16.98 18.52 -3.37
C THR A 626 -16.15 17.31 -3.81
N LEU A 627 -15.84 17.23 -5.10
CA LEU A 627 -14.88 16.31 -5.69
C LEU A 627 -13.44 16.56 -5.20
N ILE A 628 -12.99 17.81 -5.12
CA ILE A 628 -11.56 18.11 -4.95
C ILE A 628 -11.19 18.30 -3.48
N TYR A 629 -12.05 18.96 -2.70
CA TYR A 629 -11.74 19.19 -1.29
C TYR A 629 -11.73 17.86 -0.51
N VAL A 630 -10.95 17.87 0.57
CA VAL A 630 -10.80 16.80 1.57
C VAL A 630 -11.96 15.80 1.55
N PRO A 631 -11.71 14.52 1.20
CA PRO A 631 -12.76 13.51 1.08
C PRO A 631 -13.46 13.24 2.40
N CYS A 632 -12.71 13.08 3.49
CA CYS A 632 -13.23 12.91 4.84
C CYS A 632 -12.10 13.01 5.88
N LEU A 633 -12.45 13.22 7.15
CA LEU A 633 -11.51 13.29 8.27
C LEU A 633 -10.69 12.00 8.41
N ALA A 634 -11.32 10.85 8.14
CA ALA A 634 -10.66 9.55 8.11
C ALA A 634 -9.56 9.47 7.03
N THR A 635 -9.74 10.14 5.89
CA THR A 635 -8.74 10.19 4.82
C THR A 635 -7.50 10.95 5.31
N ILE A 636 -7.68 12.14 5.89
CA ILE A 636 -6.58 12.94 6.46
C ILE A 636 -5.85 12.15 7.56
N ALA A 637 -6.59 11.51 8.46
CA ALA A 637 -6.02 10.69 9.53
C ALA A 637 -5.19 9.51 8.99
N THR A 638 -5.65 8.91 7.88
CA THR A 638 -4.92 7.82 7.23
C THR A 638 -3.67 8.33 6.53
N ILE A 639 -3.71 9.48 5.83
CA ILE A 639 -2.52 10.14 5.28
C ILE A 639 -1.52 10.45 6.41
N ARG A 640 -1.99 10.94 7.56
CA ARG A 640 -1.13 11.16 8.73
C ARG A 640 -0.51 9.86 9.24
N GLY A 641 -1.26 8.76 9.26
CA GLY A 641 -0.77 7.45 9.67
C GLY A 641 0.27 6.86 8.72
N GLU A 642 0.15 7.11 7.42
CA GLU A 642 1.02 6.55 6.39
C GLU A 642 2.24 7.42 6.06
N LEU A 643 2.07 8.74 6.01
CA LEU A 643 3.10 9.70 5.58
C LEU A 643 3.54 10.67 6.70
N GLY A 644 2.81 10.75 7.81
CA GLY A 644 3.08 11.68 8.90
C GLY A 644 2.33 13.02 8.80
N VAL A 645 2.44 13.84 9.86
CA VAL A 645 1.66 15.08 10.03
C VAL A 645 1.97 16.12 8.96
N LYS A 646 3.24 16.25 8.56
CA LYS A 646 3.66 17.24 7.55
C LYS A 646 2.90 17.07 6.24
N TYR A 647 2.83 15.85 5.71
CA TYR A 647 2.16 15.58 4.45
C TYR A 647 0.64 15.59 4.56
N SER A 648 0.09 15.24 5.72
CA SER A 648 -1.34 15.39 6.01
C SER A 648 -1.80 16.85 5.97
N LEU A 649 -1.01 17.78 6.53
CA LEU A 649 -1.30 19.22 6.45
C LEU A 649 -1.11 19.77 5.04
N ILE A 650 -0.09 19.30 4.31
CA ILE A 650 0.10 19.67 2.90
C ILE A 650 -1.11 19.21 2.09
N ALA A 651 -1.59 17.98 2.29
CA ALA A 651 -2.76 17.42 1.62
C ALA A 651 -4.00 18.30 1.83
N LEU A 652 -4.31 18.57 3.10
CA LEU A 652 -5.41 19.45 3.49
C LEU A 652 -5.32 20.82 2.81
N ALA A 653 -4.14 21.46 2.86
CA ALA A 653 -3.96 22.81 2.32
C ALA A 653 -4.07 22.84 0.79
N TYR A 654 -3.38 21.95 0.08
CA TYR A 654 -3.38 22.00 -1.38
C TYR A 654 -4.75 21.59 -1.94
N GLU A 655 -5.46 20.64 -1.32
CA GLU A 655 -6.80 20.22 -1.78
C GLU A 655 -7.81 21.36 -1.67
N LEU A 656 -7.79 22.12 -0.57
CA LEU A 656 -8.66 23.28 -0.40
C LEU A 656 -8.34 24.39 -1.43
N VAL A 657 -7.05 24.68 -1.63
CA VAL A 657 -6.62 25.67 -2.62
C VAL A 657 -7.00 25.24 -4.04
N LEU A 658 -6.76 23.97 -4.39
CA LEU A 658 -7.10 23.42 -5.70
C LEU A 658 -8.61 23.42 -5.93
N ALA A 659 -9.40 22.99 -4.93
CA ALA A 659 -10.85 22.99 -5.00
C ALA A 659 -11.39 24.41 -5.23
N TYR A 660 -10.86 25.39 -4.51
CA TYR A 660 -11.24 26.78 -4.66
C TYR A 660 -10.92 27.31 -6.06
N ILE A 661 -9.69 27.10 -6.55
CA ILE A 661 -9.27 27.57 -7.87
C ILE A 661 -10.13 26.95 -8.98
N VAL A 662 -10.38 25.64 -8.91
CA VAL A 662 -11.19 24.95 -9.94
C VAL A 662 -12.65 25.42 -9.91
N ALA A 663 -13.27 25.51 -8.73
CA ALA A 663 -14.64 25.98 -8.59
C ALA A 663 -14.80 27.44 -9.07
N PHE A 664 -13.87 28.32 -8.69
CA PHE A 664 -13.87 29.71 -9.14
C PHE A 664 -13.72 29.83 -10.65
N THR A 665 -12.84 29.01 -11.24
CA THR A 665 -12.63 28.98 -12.70
C THR A 665 -13.91 28.53 -13.42
N ILE A 666 -14.60 27.52 -12.90
CA ILE A 666 -15.87 27.03 -13.45
C ILE A 666 -16.93 28.14 -13.47
N VAL A 667 -17.14 28.83 -12.34
CA VAL A 667 -18.15 29.90 -12.26
C VAL A 667 -17.77 31.08 -13.15
N SER A 668 -16.48 31.47 -13.17
CA SER A 668 -15.99 32.55 -14.03
C SER A 668 -16.22 32.25 -15.51
N LEU A 669 -15.90 31.03 -15.96
CA LEU A 669 -16.16 30.59 -17.34
C LEU A 669 -17.65 30.46 -17.65
N GLY A 670 -18.45 29.99 -16.69
CA GLY A 670 -19.91 29.91 -16.82
C GLY A 670 -20.56 31.28 -17.01
N SER A 671 -20.09 32.28 -16.26
CA SER A 671 -20.56 33.66 -16.38
C SER A 671 -20.20 34.29 -17.74
N LEU A 672 -19.00 34.02 -18.27
CA LEU A 672 -18.56 34.44 -19.61
C LEU A 672 -19.40 33.80 -20.74
N LEU A 673 -19.88 32.58 -20.53
CA LEU A 673 -20.72 31.85 -21.50
C LEU A 673 -22.22 32.18 -21.38
N SER A 674 -22.60 33.16 -20.54
CA SER A 674 -24.01 33.54 -20.28
C SER A 674 -24.87 32.40 -19.69
N LEU A 675 -24.23 31.43 -19.01
CA LEU A 675 -24.87 30.36 -18.24
C LEU A 675 -24.98 30.71 -16.74
N GLY A 676 -24.65 31.97 -16.40
CA GLY A 676 -24.53 32.52 -15.05
C GLY A 676 -25.82 33.06 -14.50
#